data_AF-A0A7J5A1B7-F1
#
_entry.id   AF-A0A7J5A1B7-F1
#
_cell.length_a   1.000
_cell.length_b   1.000
_cell.length_c   1.000
_cell.angle_alpha   90.00
_cell.angle_beta   90.00
_cell.angle_gamma   90.00
#
_symmetry.space_group_name_H-M   'P 1'
#
loop_
_entity.id
_entity.type
_entity.pdbx_description
1 polymer ?
#
loop_
_entity_poly.entity_id
_entity_poly.type
_entity_poly.pdbx_seq_one_letter_code
_entity_poly.pdbx_strand_id
1 'polypeptide(L)'
;MTAAAAVLKLTAAGSTRASTVTLRVVKLITASPFDACKADFQPRSSVRHGGERSVAWPQRAPVPMASREGARMHEFRRRCAAALVAVMAVTGGVLGPVGVANAAVPAPDPVAIGQASTGDTHVLATDSDTAGAQVKIRTYQSGLPAAVKSQRWKFEVVTPGTVPVYRIRHLSSNRCLQSSAAADGANVVLADCATTNPQLWTNGTAQTFPFRGFNLRSKRDGRCLDLYYSDDGQPATMWTCSSTYDTQLWRARVGGFDCSERTVVGLCVKPAQPVFGVMGAWRQQPMSLAEPGSYDPDANTMSNFVTWDPLSSSGSNPGYDYAELGWRGKWASDGNTTVHGAYWLEGGIENDEIVEELYAINESDSTLADGSTHTWMSLGNSNGQWDMFYDFNPVGTTRLAAGNRTRDLEYGLLPQYAENIALATGFENRLQILDGNSVWRRPRLGEVAQFQANICGQPDPYAIEYGETNTPPYCFTTSLVPRASATAGDPAEVDRFVMGKPAVGTLASGPNVAADRSGPASVGTHNGVDQRRLAACMATDAARCLATVPGLAECVQARKVCNTTRRATEVRGVPLSADKARQIAQQTVMDDSAGIATTSMSIAQLLDRSKASLRGVDPSEQVHVVTGTGTVKSLSGRPDREFRGYAMVYQARTGRLLYACLGQTCALKETP
;
A
#
# COMPACT_ATOMS: atom_id res chain seq x y z
N MET A 1 37.81 -6.05 -27.24
CA MET A 1 38.90 -7.00 -26.94
C MET A 1 39.05 -6.96 -25.43
N THR A 2 38.60 -7.91 -24.63
CA THR A 2 38.78 -9.38 -24.62
C THR A 2 37.47 -10.05 -24.17
N ALA A 3 37.16 -11.21 -24.76
CA ALA A 3 35.97 -12.01 -24.50
C ALA A 3 36.20 -13.01 -23.36
N ALA A 4 35.20 -13.22 -22.51
CA ALA A 4 35.13 -14.37 -21.60
C ALA A 4 33.87 -15.18 -21.94
N ALA A 5 34.09 -16.38 -22.45
CA ALA A 5 33.06 -17.35 -22.83
C ALA A 5 32.73 -18.24 -21.62
N ALA A 6 31.45 -18.38 -21.30
CA ALA A 6 30.97 -19.40 -20.37
C ALA A 6 30.51 -20.63 -21.17
N VAL A 7 31.12 -21.78 -20.86
CA VAL A 7 30.81 -23.09 -21.45
C VAL A 7 29.67 -23.72 -20.65
N LEU A 8 28.51 -23.91 -21.26
CA LEU A 8 27.43 -24.76 -20.72
C LEU A 8 27.54 -26.16 -21.36
N LYS A 9 27.82 -27.19 -20.56
CA LYS A 9 27.74 -28.59 -20.96
C LYS A 9 26.28 -29.06 -20.87
N LEU A 10 25.65 -29.32 -22.02
CA LEU A 10 24.40 -30.06 -22.12
C LEU A 10 24.70 -31.46 -22.67
N THR A 11 24.53 -32.49 -21.83
CA THR A 11 24.46 -33.88 -22.26
C THR A 11 23.03 -34.19 -22.69
N ALA A 12 22.82 -34.43 -23.99
CA ALA A 12 21.59 -34.99 -24.53
C ALA A 12 21.91 -36.30 -25.26
N ALA A 13 21.24 -37.38 -24.85
CA ALA A 13 21.25 -38.67 -25.53
C ALA A 13 20.40 -38.60 -26.81
N GLY A 14 20.75 -39.44 -27.78
CA GLY A 14 20.42 -39.28 -29.19
C GLY A 14 18.96 -39.34 -29.58
N SER A 15 18.61 -38.61 -30.63
CA SER A 15 17.71 -39.08 -31.69
C SER A 15 17.82 -38.15 -32.89
N THR A 16 18.11 -38.75 -34.04
CA THR A 16 18.36 -38.13 -35.33
C THR A 16 17.08 -37.58 -35.96
N ARG A 17 17.03 -36.27 -36.23
CA ARG A 17 16.42 -35.68 -37.44
C ARG A 17 16.91 -34.24 -37.61
N ALA A 18 17.46 -33.96 -38.79
CA ALA A 18 17.94 -32.64 -39.18
C ALA A 18 16.76 -31.70 -39.44
N SER A 19 16.68 -30.61 -38.68
CA SER A 19 15.84 -29.47 -38.98
C SER A 19 16.71 -28.21 -38.97
N THR A 20 16.75 -27.53 -40.11
CA THR A 20 17.40 -26.22 -40.28
C THR A 20 16.74 -25.20 -39.36
N VAL A 21 17.46 -24.70 -38.34
CA VAL A 21 16.98 -23.61 -37.48
C VAL A 21 17.50 -22.29 -38.03
N THR A 22 16.60 -21.52 -38.63
CA THR A 22 16.84 -20.12 -39.01
C THR A 22 16.73 -19.24 -37.76
N LEU A 23 17.86 -18.76 -37.25
CA LEU A 23 17.89 -17.75 -36.17
C LEU A 23 17.46 -16.39 -36.73
N ARG A 24 16.21 -16.00 -36.51
CA ARG A 24 15.78 -14.59 -36.61
C ARG A 24 16.07 -13.89 -35.30
N VAL A 25 17.04 -12.99 -35.30
CA VAL A 25 17.22 -12.00 -34.23
C VAL A 25 16.11 -10.97 -34.37
N VAL A 26 15.03 -11.13 -33.62
CA VAL A 26 14.01 -10.07 -33.47
C VAL A 26 14.50 -9.13 -32.38
N LYS A 27 14.89 -7.92 -32.78
CA LYS A 27 15.16 -6.82 -31.87
C LYS A 27 13.81 -6.31 -31.35
N LEU A 28 13.37 -6.81 -30.19
CA LEU A 28 12.26 -6.20 -29.47
C LEU A 28 12.73 -4.82 -28.98
N ILE A 29 12.16 -3.77 -29.56
CA ILE A 29 12.18 -2.43 -28.99
C ILE A 29 10.94 -2.36 -28.11
N THR A 30 11.11 -2.54 -26.81
CA THR A 30 10.07 -2.24 -25.82
C THR A 30 10.03 -0.73 -25.65
N ALA A 31 9.04 -0.08 -26.28
CA ALA A 31 8.67 1.28 -25.94
C ALA A 31 7.80 1.24 -24.67
N SER A 32 8.22 1.95 -23.63
CA SER A 32 7.42 2.23 -22.43
C SER A 32 6.30 3.24 -22.78
N PRO A 33 5.12 3.19 -22.16
CA PRO A 33 4.01 4.10 -22.47
C PRO A 33 4.22 5.57 -22.04
N PHE A 34 5.43 6.00 -21.66
CA PHE A 34 5.69 7.35 -21.13
C PHE A 34 6.43 8.33 -22.06
N ASP A 35 6.72 7.98 -23.32
CA ASP A 35 7.46 8.87 -24.25
C ASP A 35 6.60 9.76 -25.18
N ALA A 36 5.30 9.92 -24.90
CA ALA A 36 4.42 10.78 -25.69
C ALA A 36 4.20 12.16 -25.05
N CYS A 37 5.27 12.89 -24.68
CA CYS A 37 5.18 14.32 -24.36
C CYS A 37 6.56 15.00 -24.27
N LYS A 38 7.29 15.06 -25.39
CA LYS A 38 8.40 16.04 -25.59
C LYS A 38 8.89 16.01 -27.05
N ALA A 39 8.07 16.51 -27.96
CA ALA A 39 8.55 16.90 -29.28
C ALA A 39 7.65 18.01 -29.84
N ASP A 40 7.92 19.25 -29.45
CA ASP A 40 7.79 20.37 -30.37
C ASP A 40 8.61 21.57 -29.89
N PHE A 41 9.13 22.30 -30.88
CA PHE A 41 10.04 23.44 -30.79
C PHE A 41 11.53 23.15 -30.53
N GLN A 42 12.27 22.91 -31.62
CA GLN A 42 13.33 23.84 -32.03
C GLN A 42 13.67 23.69 -33.54
N PRO A 43 14.04 24.80 -34.22
CA PRO A 43 14.12 24.86 -35.67
C PRO A 43 15.46 24.31 -36.16
N ARG A 44 15.43 23.42 -37.16
CA ARG A 44 16.62 23.11 -37.97
C ARG A 44 16.47 23.69 -39.36
N SER A 45 17.39 24.61 -39.63
CA SER A 45 17.74 25.17 -40.92
C SER A 45 18.13 24.07 -41.92
N SER A 46 17.52 24.12 -43.10
CA SER A 46 17.85 23.26 -44.25
C SER A 46 18.83 23.97 -45.20
N VAL A 47 19.90 23.28 -45.58
CA VAL A 47 20.79 23.65 -46.68
C VAL A 47 20.94 22.42 -47.60
N ARG A 48 20.37 22.46 -48.82
CA ARG A 48 21.07 22.36 -50.13
C ARG A 48 20.13 22.10 -51.33
N HIS A 49 20.24 23.04 -52.27
CA HIS A 49 20.38 22.97 -53.73
C HIS A 49 19.46 22.16 -54.67
N GLY A 50 19.04 22.90 -55.72
CA GLY A 50 18.68 22.47 -57.08
C GLY A 50 17.18 22.63 -57.35
N GLY A 51 16.67 23.38 -58.33
CA GLY A 51 17.20 24.15 -59.46
C GLY A 51 15.99 24.72 -60.24
N GLU A 52 16.26 25.60 -61.22
CA GLU A 52 15.36 26.09 -62.29
C GLU A 52 14.27 27.12 -61.90
N ARG A 53 14.44 28.43 -62.17
CA ARG A 53 14.28 29.23 -63.41
C ARG A 53 12.82 29.60 -63.79
N SER A 54 12.51 30.90 -63.55
CA SER A 54 11.70 31.85 -64.36
C SER A 54 10.19 31.55 -64.54
N VAL A 55 9.25 32.50 -64.43
CA VAL A 55 8.99 33.70 -65.26
C VAL A 55 8.00 34.65 -64.54
N ALA A 56 8.08 35.95 -64.86
CA ALA A 56 7.28 37.09 -64.39
C ALA A 56 5.83 37.14 -64.91
N TRP A 57 4.94 37.89 -64.22
CA TRP A 57 4.24 39.13 -64.66
C TRP A 57 3.08 39.49 -63.66
N PRO A 58 2.64 40.76 -63.57
CA PRO A 58 1.89 41.33 -62.45
C PRO A 58 0.44 41.75 -62.77
N GLN A 59 -0.21 42.35 -61.75
CA GLN A 59 -1.44 43.17 -61.74
C GLN A 59 -2.78 42.45 -61.49
N ARG A 60 -3.48 42.80 -60.40
CA ARG A 60 -4.52 43.83 -60.35
C ARG A 60 -5.15 43.89 -58.95
N ALA A 61 -5.42 45.10 -58.46
CA ALA A 61 -6.29 45.37 -57.32
C ALA A 61 -7.77 45.19 -57.70
N PRO A 62 -8.67 44.94 -56.73
CA PRO A 62 -9.70 45.95 -56.44
C PRO A 62 -10.10 46.12 -54.96
N VAL A 63 -10.30 47.41 -54.61
CA VAL A 63 -11.38 48.07 -53.82
C VAL A 63 -11.88 47.47 -52.48
N PRO A 64 -12.03 48.30 -51.42
CA PRO A 64 -12.31 47.86 -50.05
C PRO A 64 -13.82 47.83 -49.71
N MET A 65 -14.21 46.88 -48.85
CA MET A 65 -15.44 46.98 -48.05
C MET A 65 -15.05 47.18 -46.57
N ALA A 66 -15.46 48.33 -46.03
CA ALA A 66 -15.38 48.66 -44.63
C ALA A 66 -16.49 47.95 -43.85
N SER A 67 -16.16 47.29 -42.73
CA SER A 67 -17.14 46.88 -41.71
C SER A 67 -16.91 47.66 -40.41
N ARG A 68 -18.03 48.12 -39.86
CA ARG A 68 -18.17 49.14 -38.81
C ARG A 68 -18.11 48.56 -37.38
N GLU A 69 -17.45 47.42 -37.16
CA GLU A 69 -17.50 46.69 -35.88
C GLU A 69 -16.27 46.88 -34.98
N GLY A 70 -15.13 47.39 -35.50
CA GLY A 70 -13.90 47.55 -34.71
C GLY A 70 -13.93 48.68 -33.67
N ALA A 71 -14.82 49.67 -33.81
CA ALA A 71 -14.81 50.86 -32.96
C ALA A 71 -15.45 50.65 -31.57
N ARG A 72 -16.43 49.75 -31.44
CA ARG A 72 -17.11 49.50 -30.15
C ARG A 72 -16.29 48.65 -29.18
N MET A 73 -15.43 47.77 -29.69
CA MET A 73 -14.61 46.88 -28.86
C MET A 73 -13.42 47.61 -28.23
N HIS A 74 -12.91 48.65 -28.89
CA HIS A 74 -11.81 49.45 -28.37
C HIS A 74 -12.21 50.41 -27.24
N GLU A 75 -13.46 50.90 -27.25
CA GLU A 75 -13.95 51.79 -26.21
C GLU A 75 -14.35 51.03 -24.91
N PHE A 76 -14.82 49.78 -25.05
CA PHE A 76 -15.08 48.91 -23.90
C PHE A 76 -13.79 48.52 -23.16
N ARG A 77 -12.72 48.17 -23.90
CA ARG A 77 -11.40 47.85 -23.31
C ARG A 77 -10.76 49.05 -22.58
N ARG A 78 -10.98 50.28 -23.06
CA ARG A 78 -10.50 51.50 -22.40
C ARG A 78 -11.21 51.79 -21.08
N ARG A 79 -12.51 51.52 -20.98
CA ARG A 79 -13.29 51.76 -19.76
C ARG A 79 -13.02 50.70 -18.67
N CYS A 80 -12.77 49.45 -19.05
CA CYS A 80 -12.35 48.41 -18.10
C CYS A 80 -10.92 48.63 -17.56
N ALA A 81 -10.00 49.14 -18.39
CA ALA A 81 -8.64 49.46 -17.94
C ALA A 81 -8.58 50.63 -16.95
N ALA A 82 -9.46 51.63 -17.08
CA ALA A 82 -9.53 52.76 -16.16
C ALA A 82 -10.17 52.38 -14.79
N ALA A 83 -11.12 51.45 -14.77
CA ALA A 83 -11.74 50.97 -13.54
C ALA A 83 -10.79 50.12 -12.68
N LEU A 84 -9.87 49.38 -13.30
CA LEU A 84 -8.90 48.54 -12.57
C LEU A 84 -7.80 49.36 -11.86
N VAL A 85 -7.46 50.54 -12.39
CA VAL A 85 -6.42 51.42 -11.82
C VAL A 85 -6.95 52.22 -10.61
N ALA A 86 -8.25 52.53 -10.56
CA ALA A 86 -8.84 53.28 -9.45
C ALA A 86 -9.06 52.42 -8.18
N VAL A 87 -9.24 51.11 -8.32
CA VAL A 87 -9.45 50.20 -7.17
C VAL A 87 -8.13 49.85 -6.47
N MET A 88 -6.99 49.92 -7.16
CA MET A 88 -5.68 49.61 -6.56
C MET A 88 -5.04 50.77 -5.78
N ALA A 89 -5.61 51.99 -5.81
CA ALA A 89 -5.02 53.15 -5.14
C ALA A 89 -5.51 53.41 -3.70
N VAL A 90 -6.54 52.69 -3.22
CA VAL A 90 -7.20 52.98 -1.91
C VAL A 90 -6.85 51.98 -0.80
N THR A 91 -6.06 50.93 -1.09
CA THR A 91 -5.61 49.94 -0.10
C THR A 91 -4.08 49.89 0.00
N GLY A 92 -3.47 51.06 0.20
CA GLY A 92 -2.04 51.20 0.50
C GLY A 92 -1.69 50.85 1.95
N GLY A 93 -2.07 49.65 2.40
CA GLY A 93 -1.47 49.01 3.58
C GLY A 93 -0.37 48.08 3.10
N VAL A 94 0.88 48.36 3.47
CA VAL A 94 2.04 47.50 3.17
C VAL A 94 1.84 46.15 3.87
N LEU A 95 1.15 45.22 3.22
CA LEU A 95 1.25 43.80 3.51
C LEU A 95 2.56 43.35 2.86
N GLY A 96 3.65 43.40 3.64
CA GLY A 96 4.84 42.63 3.29
C GLY A 96 4.43 41.17 3.10
N PRO A 97 5.04 40.42 2.16
CA PRO A 97 4.73 39.01 1.98
C PRO A 97 4.89 38.33 3.33
N VAL A 98 3.78 37.85 3.89
CA VAL A 98 3.80 37.02 5.08
C VAL A 98 4.52 35.76 4.63
N GLY A 99 5.81 35.65 4.96
CA GLY A 99 6.56 34.44 4.71
C GLY A 99 5.82 33.32 5.42
N VAL A 100 5.19 32.44 4.64
CA VAL A 100 4.64 31.19 5.16
C VAL A 100 5.81 30.49 5.84
N ALA A 101 5.81 30.48 7.16
CA ALA A 101 6.82 29.76 7.92
C ALA A 101 6.73 28.31 7.48
N ASN A 102 7.77 27.80 6.82
CA ASN A 102 7.84 26.40 6.44
C ASN A 102 7.63 25.57 7.71
N ALA A 103 6.55 24.80 7.76
CA ALA A 103 6.28 23.93 8.88
C ALA A 103 7.50 23.03 9.12
N ALA A 104 7.92 22.88 10.38
CA ALA A 104 9.03 22.01 10.71
C ALA A 104 8.74 20.59 10.20
N VAL A 105 9.64 20.04 9.39
CA VAL A 105 9.52 18.66 8.91
C VAL A 105 9.56 17.74 10.13
N PRO A 106 8.50 16.95 10.41
CA PRO A 106 8.52 16.05 11.54
C PRO A 106 9.65 15.05 11.37
N ALA A 107 10.41 14.85 12.45
CA ALA A 107 11.51 13.91 12.37
C ALA A 107 10.95 12.48 12.33
N PRO A 108 11.34 11.67 11.33
CA PRO A 108 10.83 10.31 11.17
C PRO A 108 11.30 9.39 12.31
N ASP A 109 10.66 8.23 12.40
CA ASP A 109 11.13 7.16 13.27
C ASP A 109 12.59 6.78 12.97
N PRO A 110 13.39 6.40 13.97
CA PRO A 110 14.76 5.97 13.76
C PRO A 110 14.83 4.74 12.85
N VAL A 111 15.69 4.79 11.83
CA VAL A 111 15.91 3.73 10.85
C VAL A 111 17.33 3.20 10.93
N ALA A 112 17.59 2.01 10.39
CA ALA A 112 18.95 1.61 10.06
C ALA A 112 19.36 2.25 8.72
N ILE A 113 20.64 2.58 8.55
CA ILE A 113 21.19 3.06 7.28
C ILE A 113 21.95 1.89 6.67
N GLY A 114 21.35 1.23 5.68
CA GLY A 114 21.85 -0.01 5.11
C GLY A 114 22.56 0.17 3.79
N GLN A 115 23.49 -0.74 3.50
CA GLN A 115 24.09 -0.87 2.19
C GLN A 115 22.99 -1.33 1.21
N ALA A 116 23.03 -0.79 0.00
CA ALA A 116 21.92 -0.88 -0.93
C ALA A 116 22.08 -1.87 -2.09
N SER A 117 23.13 -2.69 -2.07
CA SER A 117 23.29 -3.84 -2.96
C SER A 117 22.24 -4.88 -2.67
N THR A 118 21.79 -5.54 -3.74
CA THR A 118 20.75 -6.55 -3.68
C THR A 118 21.15 -7.69 -2.73
N GLY A 119 20.29 -7.96 -1.75
CA GLY A 119 20.50 -9.02 -0.75
C GLY A 119 21.48 -8.67 0.36
N ASP A 120 22.11 -7.50 0.32
CA ASP A 120 22.97 -7.03 1.40
C ASP A 120 22.11 -6.57 2.59
N THR A 121 22.42 -7.08 3.77
CA THR A 121 21.70 -6.79 5.01
C THR A 121 22.54 -5.98 6.00
N HIS A 122 23.72 -5.52 5.60
CA HIS A 122 24.61 -4.75 6.46
C HIS A 122 24.11 -3.31 6.62
N VAL A 123 24.25 -2.78 7.84
CA VAL A 123 23.81 -1.45 8.24
C VAL A 123 24.86 -0.75 9.08
N LEU A 124 24.86 0.59 9.04
CA LEU A 124 25.69 1.40 9.92
C LEU A 124 25.35 1.12 11.39
N ALA A 125 26.39 0.92 12.17
CA ALA A 125 26.33 0.62 13.59
C ALA A 125 27.54 1.17 14.32
N THR A 126 27.47 1.15 15.65
CA THR A 126 28.62 1.47 16.51
C THR A 126 28.77 0.41 17.60
N ASP A 127 30.03 0.08 17.92
CA ASP A 127 30.36 -0.84 19.02
C ASP A 127 30.50 -0.12 20.37
N SER A 128 30.54 1.22 20.34
CA SER A 128 30.71 2.08 21.51
C SER A 128 29.90 3.36 21.31
N ASP A 129 29.30 3.84 22.40
CA ASP A 129 28.54 5.09 22.40
C ASP A 129 29.43 6.33 22.59
N THR A 130 30.74 6.19 22.81
CA THR A 130 31.67 7.31 23.09
C THR A 130 31.92 8.23 21.89
N ALA A 131 32.18 9.52 22.13
CA ALA A 131 32.67 10.42 21.09
C ALA A 131 34.01 9.89 20.51
N GLY A 132 34.19 10.03 19.20
CA GLY A 132 35.31 9.48 18.45
C GLY A 132 35.18 7.99 18.10
N ALA A 133 34.15 7.29 18.60
CA ALA A 133 33.90 5.90 18.21
C ALA A 133 33.69 5.79 16.70
N GLN A 134 34.41 4.87 16.06
CA GLN A 134 34.29 4.63 14.63
C GLN A 134 32.95 3.99 14.30
N VAL A 135 32.27 4.52 13.29
CA VAL A 135 31.09 3.93 12.71
C VAL A 135 31.53 2.81 11.78
N LYS A 136 30.85 1.67 11.89
CA LYS A 136 31.14 0.46 11.12
C LYS A 136 29.86 -0.05 10.50
N ILE A 137 29.98 -1.06 9.65
CA ILE A 137 28.82 -1.84 9.22
C ILE A 137 28.68 -3.12 10.06
N ARG A 138 27.42 -3.50 10.28
CA ARG A 138 27.02 -4.74 10.95
C ARG A 138 25.84 -5.38 10.25
N THR A 139 25.70 -6.70 10.30
CA THR A 139 24.46 -7.37 9.88
C THR A 139 23.25 -6.77 10.60
N TYR A 140 22.18 -6.47 9.86
CA TYR A 140 20.94 -5.92 10.42
C TYR A 140 20.38 -6.82 11.51
N GLN A 141 20.01 -6.21 12.64
CA GLN A 141 19.31 -6.88 13.73
C GLN A 141 17.87 -6.38 13.81
N SER A 142 16.92 -7.33 13.79
CA SER A 142 15.52 -7.10 14.13
C SER A 142 15.34 -7.19 15.65
N GLY A 143 14.41 -6.41 16.19
CA GLY A 143 14.12 -6.44 17.62
C GLY A 143 13.47 -5.17 18.13
N LEU A 144 13.14 -5.16 19.42
CA LEU A 144 12.60 -3.99 20.08
C LEU A 144 13.62 -2.83 20.04
N PRO A 145 13.17 -1.56 19.95
CA PRO A 145 14.04 -0.40 19.77
C PRO A 145 15.22 -0.34 20.74
N ALA A 146 15.01 -0.69 22.02
CA ALA A 146 16.06 -0.69 23.04
C ALA A 146 17.18 -1.71 22.76
N ALA A 147 16.86 -2.86 22.15
CA ALA A 147 17.82 -3.92 21.87
C ALA A 147 18.68 -3.65 20.63
N VAL A 148 18.17 -2.83 19.70
CA VAL A 148 18.79 -2.58 18.39
C VAL A 148 19.23 -1.13 18.19
N LYS A 149 19.16 -0.29 19.24
CA LYS A 149 19.44 1.15 19.20
C LYS A 149 20.84 1.52 18.70
N SER A 150 21.81 0.61 18.78
CA SER A 150 23.17 0.79 18.25
C SER A 150 23.26 0.76 16.72
N GLN A 151 22.17 0.34 16.06
CA GLN A 151 22.02 0.29 14.60
C GLN A 151 20.92 1.25 14.10
N ARG A 152 20.45 2.18 14.95
CA ARG A 152 19.34 3.07 14.61
C ARG A 152 19.80 4.52 14.59
N TRP A 153 19.35 5.22 13.57
CA TRP A 153 19.75 6.57 13.21
C TRP A 153 18.53 7.40 12.89
N LYS A 154 18.54 8.66 13.33
CA LYS A 154 17.48 9.62 13.08
C LYS A 154 17.99 10.69 12.13
N PHE A 155 17.33 10.85 11.00
CA PHE A 155 17.56 11.98 10.09
C PHE A 155 16.85 13.22 10.65
N GLU A 156 17.62 14.24 11.00
CA GLU A 156 17.11 15.54 11.42
C GLU A 156 17.32 16.53 10.28
N VAL A 157 16.23 16.99 9.66
CA VAL A 157 16.31 17.97 8.57
C VAL A 157 16.71 19.32 9.15
N VAL A 158 17.92 19.78 8.80
CA VAL A 158 18.46 21.10 9.18
C VAL A 158 18.06 22.15 8.13
N THR A 159 18.04 21.76 6.85
CA THR A 159 17.59 22.61 5.75
C THR A 159 16.70 21.79 4.83
N PRO A 160 15.39 22.12 4.72
CA PRO A 160 14.50 21.44 3.78
C PRO A 160 14.80 21.88 2.33
N GLY A 161 14.37 21.08 1.36
CA GLY A 161 14.55 21.36 -0.06
C GLY A 161 14.49 20.09 -0.88
N THR A 162 14.73 20.20 -2.20
CA THR A 162 14.88 19.05 -3.11
C THR A 162 16.11 18.22 -2.76
N VAL A 163 17.17 18.89 -2.31
CA VAL A 163 18.41 18.30 -1.78
C VAL A 163 18.54 18.70 -0.32
N PRO A 164 17.79 18.05 0.60
CA PRO A 164 17.78 18.41 2.01
C PRO A 164 19.15 18.23 2.67
N VAL A 165 19.40 19.05 3.68
CA VAL A 165 20.57 18.93 4.56
C VAL A 165 20.13 18.30 5.87
N TYR A 166 20.77 17.21 6.23
CA TYR A 166 20.51 16.41 7.41
C TYR A 166 21.63 16.56 8.44
N ARG A 167 21.23 16.48 9.70
CA ARG A 167 22.09 15.99 10.78
C ARG A 167 21.60 14.58 11.13
N ILE A 168 22.51 13.61 11.19
CA ILE A 168 22.15 12.20 11.40
C ILE A 168 22.54 11.81 12.83
N ARG A 169 21.55 11.58 13.69
CA ARG A 169 21.75 11.27 15.12
C ARG A 169 21.66 9.77 15.37
N HIS A 170 22.66 9.22 16.05
CA HIS A 170 22.68 7.86 16.55
C HIS A 170 21.74 7.70 17.76
N LEU A 171 20.86 6.70 17.74
CA LEU A 171 19.82 6.55 18.75
C LEU A 171 20.38 6.14 20.12
N SER A 172 21.40 5.28 20.18
CA SER A 172 21.93 4.82 21.47
C SER A 172 22.69 5.90 22.25
N SER A 173 23.55 6.65 21.56
CA SER A 173 24.43 7.64 22.20
C SER A 173 23.89 9.07 22.18
N ASN A 174 22.84 9.35 21.41
CA ASN A 174 22.37 10.69 21.06
C ASN A 174 23.43 11.59 20.40
N ARG A 175 24.53 11.01 19.92
CA ARG A 175 25.61 11.67 19.17
C ARG A 175 25.33 11.67 17.67
N CYS A 176 26.06 12.48 16.93
CA CYS A 176 25.85 12.69 15.50
C CYS A 176 26.97 12.07 14.66
N LEU A 177 26.58 11.63 13.45
CA LEU A 177 27.48 11.12 12.44
C LEU A 177 28.41 12.23 11.93
N GLN A 178 29.72 12.01 11.98
CA GLN A 178 30.72 13.02 11.62
C GLN A 178 31.82 12.45 10.70
N SER A 179 32.21 13.20 9.67
CA SER A 179 33.46 12.95 8.92
C SER A 179 34.68 13.47 9.70
N SER A 180 35.66 12.60 9.99
CA SER A 180 36.81 12.95 10.84
C SER A 180 37.80 13.91 10.15
N ALA A 181 38.03 13.74 8.85
CA ALA A 181 38.93 14.56 8.04
C ALA A 181 38.33 14.88 6.65
N ALA A 182 38.89 15.89 5.98
CA ALA A 182 38.53 16.24 4.59
C ALA A 182 39.46 15.50 3.60
N ALA A 183 39.44 14.17 3.62
CA ALA A 183 40.31 13.33 2.80
C ALA A 183 39.61 12.01 2.43
N ASP A 184 40.06 11.38 1.34
CA ASP A 184 39.67 10.02 1.00
C ASP A 184 40.24 9.05 2.06
N GLY A 185 39.45 8.06 2.45
CA GLY A 185 39.75 7.12 3.53
C GLY A 185 39.55 7.69 4.94
N ALA A 186 39.07 8.93 5.07
CA ALA A 186 38.79 9.51 6.38
C ALA A 186 37.69 8.72 7.11
N ASN A 187 37.91 8.38 8.37
CA ASN A 187 36.93 7.66 9.17
C ASN A 187 35.64 8.47 9.38
N VAL A 188 34.53 7.74 9.47
CA VAL A 188 33.28 8.28 9.99
C VAL A 188 33.13 7.88 11.44
N VAL A 189 32.82 8.85 12.30
CA VAL A 189 32.83 8.68 13.76
C VAL A 189 31.58 9.28 14.41
N LEU A 190 31.32 8.90 15.65
CA LEU A 190 30.39 9.61 16.53
C LEU A 190 31.03 10.89 17.08
N ALA A 191 30.28 11.97 17.13
CA ALA A 191 30.67 13.21 17.82
C ALA A 191 29.46 13.87 18.48
N ASP A 192 29.70 14.71 19.49
CA ASP A 192 28.61 15.47 20.10
C ASP A 192 27.92 16.35 19.05
N CYS A 193 26.59 16.36 19.05
CA CYS A 193 25.81 16.98 17.99
C CYS A 193 25.98 18.50 17.96
N ALA A 194 26.42 19.00 16.80
CA ALA A 194 26.56 20.41 16.46
C ALA A 194 25.95 20.66 15.07
N THR A 195 25.97 21.90 14.61
CA THR A 195 25.55 22.30 13.25
C THR A 195 26.75 22.77 12.44
N THR A 196 27.80 21.94 12.39
CA THR A 196 29.03 22.22 11.66
C THR A 196 29.11 21.35 10.41
N ASN A 197 29.76 21.85 9.34
CA ASN A 197 29.83 21.15 8.05
C ASN A 197 30.28 19.67 8.12
N PRO A 198 31.20 19.24 9.01
CA PRO A 198 31.56 17.82 9.16
C PRO A 198 30.42 16.90 9.65
N GLN A 199 29.39 17.43 10.28
CA GLN A 199 28.21 16.69 10.77
C GLN A 199 26.95 16.91 9.94
N LEU A 200 27.05 17.75 8.91
CA LEU A 200 25.96 18.01 7.99
C LEU A 200 26.14 17.14 6.75
N TRP A 201 25.06 16.46 6.38
CA TRP A 201 25.00 15.51 5.29
C TRP A 201 23.91 15.94 4.32
N THR A 202 24.06 15.60 3.05
CA THR A 202 23.02 15.78 2.07
C THR A 202 22.94 14.55 1.20
N ASN A 203 21.79 14.30 0.59
CA ASN A 203 21.67 13.22 -0.37
C ASN A 203 22.30 13.65 -1.71
N GLY A 204 23.01 12.72 -2.34
CA GLY A 204 23.59 12.91 -3.67
C GLY A 204 22.63 12.51 -4.79
N THR A 205 23.19 12.06 -5.91
CA THR A 205 22.46 11.35 -6.98
C THR A 205 21.85 10.06 -6.43
N ALA A 206 20.58 9.79 -6.72
CA ALA A 206 20.04 8.44 -6.64
C ALA A 206 20.45 7.69 -7.92
N GLN A 207 20.83 6.42 -7.78
CA GLN A 207 20.83 5.50 -8.92
C GLN A 207 19.61 4.63 -8.80
N THR A 208 18.65 4.90 -9.65
CA THR A 208 17.34 4.30 -9.68
C THR A 208 17.21 3.24 -10.77
N PHE A 209 18.29 2.84 -11.45
CA PHE A 209 18.14 1.69 -12.36
C PHE A 209 19.41 0.85 -12.51
N PRO A 210 19.38 -0.45 -12.15
CA PRO A 210 18.40 -1.11 -11.27
C PRO A 210 18.60 -0.56 -9.85
N PHE A 211 17.58 0.11 -9.31
CA PHE A 211 17.58 0.99 -8.15
C PHE A 211 18.48 0.52 -6.99
N ARG A 212 19.42 1.35 -6.58
CA ARG A 212 20.45 1.05 -5.58
C ARG A 212 20.44 2.05 -4.43
N GLY A 213 19.40 2.85 -4.21
CA GLY A 213 19.36 3.79 -3.07
C GLY A 213 20.03 5.15 -3.34
N PHE A 214 20.55 5.78 -2.28
CA PHE A 214 21.07 7.16 -2.28
C PHE A 214 22.50 7.25 -1.77
N ASN A 215 23.30 8.20 -2.27
CA ASN A 215 24.57 8.56 -1.63
C ASN A 215 24.35 9.53 -0.47
N LEU A 216 25.13 9.42 0.60
CA LEU A 216 25.25 10.44 1.64
C LEU A 216 26.53 11.26 1.43
N ARG A 217 26.40 12.55 1.16
CA ARG A 217 27.50 13.48 0.90
C ARG A 217 27.75 14.38 2.10
N SER A 218 28.99 14.45 2.57
CA SER A 218 29.37 15.38 3.64
C SER A 218 29.39 16.81 3.12
N LYS A 219 28.81 17.74 3.87
CA LYS A 219 28.88 19.19 3.58
C LYS A 219 30.25 19.80 3.90
N ARG A 220 31.17 19.02 4.50
CA ARG A 220 32.56 19.45 4.74
C ARG A 220 33.29 19.77 3.46
N ASP A 221 33.22 18.87 2.49
CA ASP A 221 34.04 18.89 1.26
C ASP A 221 33.36 18.18 0.06
N GLY A 222 32.14 17.67 0.21
CA GLY A 222 31.38 17.03 -0.86
C GLY A 222 31.66 15.54 -1.07
N ARG A 223 32.53 14.91 -0.27
CA ARG A 223 32.81 13.46 -0.36
C ARG A 223 31.62 12.61 0.09
N CYS A 224 31.55 11.39 -0.43
CA CYS A 224 30.51 10.42 -0.14
C CYS A 224 30.89 9.50 1.02
N LEU A 225 29.90 9.12 1.81
CA LEU A 225 29.98 7.98 2.73
C LEU A 225 30.19 6.71 1.92
N ASP A 226 31.23 5.96 2.27
CA ASP A 226 31.70 4.80 1.52
C ASP A 226 32.12 3.65 2.43
N LEU A 227 32.18 2.48 1.82
CA LEU A 227 32.77 1.26 2.35
C LEU A 227 33.86 0.81 1.40
N TYR A 228 34.96 0.27 1.92
CA TYR A 228 35.93 -0.38 1.05
C TYR A 228 35.34 -1.66 0.42
N TYR A 229 34.57 -2.41 1.19
CA TYR A 229 33.67 -3.50 0.77
C TYR A 229 32.61 -3.73 1.87
N SER A 230 31.53 -4.44 1.53
CA SER A 230 30.43 -4.70 2.45
C SER A 230 30.61 -6.03 3.19
N ASP A 231 31.20 -5.98 4.38
CA ASP A 231 31.36 -7.12 5.28
C ASP A 231 31.25 -6.68 6.76
N ASP A 232 30.80 -7.59 7.62
CA ASP A 232 30.59 -7.30 9.04
C ASP A 232 31.90 -6.83 9.69
N GLY A 233 31.84 -5.72 10.44
CA GLY A 233 33.05 -5.18 11.07
C GLY A 233 33.70 -4.02 10.31
N GLN A 234 33.47 -3.89 8.99
CA GLN A 234 34.20 -2.91 8.19
C GLN A 234 33.90 -1.46 8.61
N PRO A 235 34.91 -0.58 8.59
CA PRO A 235 34.72 0.82 8.94
C PRO A 235 34.00 1.58 7.83
N ALA A 236 33.09 2.46 8.22
CA ALA A 236 32.54 3.47 7.33
C ALA A 236 33.58 4.59 7.14
N THR A 237 33.82 4.97 5.89
CA THR A 237 34.83 5.97 5.51
C THR A 237 34.24 7.02 4.57
N MET A 238 35.02 8.04 4.26
CA MET A 238 34.72 9.04 3.25
C MET A 238 35.54 8.75 2.00
N TRP A 239 34.93 8.89 0.82
CA TRP A 239 35.65 8.80 -0.44
C TRP A 239 35.09 9.77 -1.47
N THR A 240 35.88 10.04 -2.51
CA THR A 240 35.41 10.77 -3.69
C THR A 240 34.15 10.09 -4.24
N CYS A 241 33.09 10.88 -4.42
CA CYS A 241 31.81 10.35 -4.89
C CYS A 241 31.94 9.69 -6.26
N SER A 242 31.42 8.47 -6.37
CA SER A 242 31.31 7.74 -7.61
C SER A 242 29.90 7.18 -7.77
N SER A 243 29.40 7.22 -9.00
CA SER A 243 28.17 6.53 -9.39
C SER A 243 28.43 5.07 -9.78
N THR A 244 29.68 4.61 -9.80
CA THR A 244 29.99 3.21 -10.17
C THR A 244 30.10 2.28 -8.97
N TYR A 245 30.22 2.81 -7.76
CA TYR A 245 30.46 2.02 -6.55
C TYR A 245 29.17 1.89 -5.74
N ASP A 246 28.68 0.66 -5.65
CA ASP A 246 27.52 0.31 -4.83
C ASP A 246 27.81 0.41 -3.33
N THR A 247 29.08 0.36 -2.94
CA THR A 247 29.56 0.63 -1.57
C THR A 247 29.25 2.06 -1.09
N GLN A 248 28.97 2.99 -2.00
CA GLN A 248 28.58 4.37 -1.69
C GLN A 248 27.06 4.59 -1.68
N LEU A 249 26.29 3.54 -1.93
CA LEU A 249 24.85 3.61 -2.06
C LEU A 249 24.16 3.01 -0.84
N TRP A 250 23.24 3.79 -0.29
CA TRP A 250 22.62 3.56 1.01
C TRP A 250 21.10 3.56 0.91
N ARG A 251 20.45 2.93 1.89
CA ARG A 251 19.01 2.81 2.01
C ARG A 251 18.57 3.01 3.45
N ALA A 252 17.40 3.59 3.66
CA ALA A 252 16.75 3.57 4.97
C ALA A 252 16.07 2.20 5.16
N ARG A 253 16.42 1.49 6.24
CA ARG A 253 15.93 0.14 6.52
C ARG A 253 15.19 0.09 7.86
N VAL A 254 14.01 -0.53 7.83
CA VAL A 254 13.27 -0.95 9.04
C VAL A 254 13.23 -2.47 9.18
N GLY A 255 13.62 -3.23 8.16
CA GLY A 255 13.66 -4.69 8.13
C GLY A 255 14.99 -5.27 7.64
N GLY A 256 15.12 -6.59 7.76
CA GLY A 256 16.29 -7.36 7.31
C GLY A 256 16.28 -7.74 5.82
N PHE A 257 15.35 -7.17 5.06
CA PHE A 257 15.21 -7.34 3.62
C PHE A 257 14.61 -6.06 3.03
N ASP A 258 14.52 -5.99 1.70
CA ASP A 258 13.93 -4.87 0.98
C ASP A 258 12.55 -5.24 0.42
N CYS A 259 11.62 -4.30 0.52
CA CYS A 259 10.34 -4.40 -0.18
C CYS A 259 10.53 -4.27 -1.69
N SER A 260 9.51 -4.72 -2.43
CA SER A 260 9.35 -4.37 -3.84
C SER A 260 9.30 -2.83 -3.98
N GLU A 261 9.65 -2.35 -5.16
CA GLU A 261 9.70 -0.93 -5.45
C GLU A 261 8.31 -0.43 -5.83
N ARG A 262 7.70 0.38 -4.96
CA ARG A 262 6.38 0.98 -5.15
C ARG A 262 6.31 2.37 -4.51
N THR A 263 5.47 3.24 -5.06
CA THR A 263 5.08 4.54 -4.48
C THR A 263 4.07 4.36 -3.34
N VAL A 264 4.36 3.42 -2.44
CA VAL A 264 3.54 3.06 -1.28
C VAL A 264 4.20 3.59 -0.01
N VAL A 265 3.39 4.10 0.91
CA VAL A 265 3.83 4.35 2.29
C VAL A 265 3.31 3.19 3.13
N GLY A 266 4.15 2.21 3.39
CA GLY A 266 3.66 0.93 3.93
C GLY A 266 4.76 0.00 4.42
N LEU A 267 4.34 -1.21 4.73
CA LEU A 267 5.22 -2.33 5.05
C LEU A 267 4.96 -3.47 4.08
N CYS A 268 6.01 -4.19 3.74
CA CYS A 268 5.90 -5.52 3.14
C CYS A 268 6.24 -6.57 4.21
N VAL A 269 5.63 -7.75 4.10
CA VAL A 269 5.67 -8.84 5.07
C VAL A 269 6.07 -10.11 4.34
N LYS A 270 7.16 -10.75 4.79
CA LYS A 270 7.70 -12.01 4.23
C LYS A 270 7.92 -13.05 5.32
N PRO A 271 6.88 -13.77 5.76
CA PRO A 271 7.03 -14.82 6.76
C PRO A 271 7.77 -16.04 6.17
N ALA A 272 8.49 -16.77 7.01
CA ALA A 272 9.25 -17.94 6.57
C ALA A 272 8.34 -19.09 6.08
N GLN A 273 7.09 -19.14 6.55
CA GLN A 273 6.08 -20.10 6.11
C GLN A 273 4.98 -19.38 5.33
N PRO A 274 4.28 -20.09 4.43
CA PRO A 274 3.08 -19.54 3.81
C PRO A 274 2.07 -19.07 4.85
N VAL A 275 1.39 -17.98 4.52
CA VAL A 275 0.24 -17.44 5.24
C VAL A 275 -1.03 -18.02 4.61
N PHE A 276 -1.94 -18.49 5.46
CA PHE A 276 -3.18 -19.17 5.08
C PHE A 276 -4.43 -18.32 5.31
N GLY A 277 -4.25 -17.11 5.83
CA GLY A 277 -5.32 -16.18 6.16
C GLY A 277 -4.74 -14.85 6.59
N VAL A 278 -5.44 -13.77 6.29
CA VAL A 278 -4.99 -12.41 6.54
C VAL A 278 -6.14 -11.63 7.17
N MET A 279 -5.83 -10.88 8.22
CA MET A 279 -6.77 -10.00 8.90
C MET A 279 -6.14 -8.62 9.06
N GLY A 280 -6.70 -7.64 8.34
CA GLY A 280 -6.45 -6.23 8.56
C GLY A 280 -7.45 -5.67 9.57
N ALA A 281 -6.95 -4.90 10.54
CA ALA A 281 -7.74 -4.05 11.41
C ALA A 281 -7.18 -2.62 11.34
N TRP A 282 -7.95 -1.73 10.74
CA TRP A 282 -7.56 -0.34 10.56
C TRP A 282 -8.26 0.55 11.57
N ARG A 283 -7.61 1.64 11.95
CA ARG A 283 -8.25 2.77 12.62
C ARG A 283 -7.88 4.00 11.83
N GLN A 284 -8.87 4.58 11.16
CA GLN A 284 -8.67 5.74 10.31
C GLN A 284 -9.84 6.71 10.44
N GLN A 285 -9.58 7.99 10.30
CA GLN A 285 -10.60 9.02 10.12
C GLN A 285 -10.81 9.30 8.63
N PRO A 286 -11.91 9.98 8.25
CA PRO A 286 -12.12 10.33 6.86
C PRO A 286 -10.97 11.23 6.41
N MET A 287 -10.35 10.87 5.30
CA MET A 287 -9.38 11.74 4.63
C MET A 287 -10.13 12.82 3.85
N SER A 288 -9.46 13.93 3.58
CA SER A 288 -9.94 14.91 2.61
C SER A 288 -8.98 14.96 1.44
N LEU A 289 -9.52 14.86 0.24
CA LEU A 289 -8.83 14.98 -1.03
C LEU A 289 -9.22 16.31 -1.67
N ALA A 290 -8.25 17.00 -2.25
CA ALA A 290 -8.47 18.18 -3.08
C ALA A 290 -8.37 17.81 -4.57
N GLU A 291 -8.93 18.66 -5.42
CA GLU A 291 -8.81 18.54 -6.88
C GLU A 291 -7.33 18.42 -7.27
N PRO A 292 -6.93 17.42 -8.08
CA PRO A 292 -5.53 17.18 -8.39
C PRO A 292 -4.90 18.22 -9.33
N GLY A 293 -5.70 19.15 -9.89
CA GLY A 293 -5.25 20.08 -10.93
C GLY A 293 -4.81 19.40 -12.24
N SER A 294 -5.07 18.10 -12.37
CA SER A 294 -4.72 17.25 -13.52
C SER A 294 -5.85 17.22 -14.56
N TYR A 295 -5.55 16.81 -15.80
CA TYR A 295 -6.55 16.65 -16.86
C TYR A 295 -7.63 15.61 -16.55
N ASP A 296 -7.37 14.70 -15.61
CA ASP A 296 -8.36 13.79 -15.05
C ASP A 296 -8.72 14.28 -13.64
N PRO A 297 -9.83 15.02 -13.48
CA PRO A 297 -10.21 15.59 -12.20
C PRO A 297 -10.58 14.48 -11.19
N ASP A 298 -11.07 13.33 -11.65
CA ASP A 298 -11.46 12.17 -10.83
C ASP A 298 -10.28 11.30 -10.37
N ALA A 299 -9.06 11.64 -10.79
CA ALA A 299 -7.88 10.83 -10.53
C ALA A 299 -7.32 10.96 -9.11
N ASN A 300 -7.79 11.86 -8.24
CA ASN A 300 -7.22 11.88 -6.89
C ASN A 300 -7.83 10.77 -6.02
N THR A 301 -7.05 9.72 -5.82
CA THR A 301 -7.39 8.60 -4.95
C THR A 301 -6.30 8.36 -3.90
N MET A 302 -6.73 7.83 -2.76
CA MET A 302 -5.83 7.21 -1.80
C MET A 302 -6.48 5.94 -1.27
N SER A 303 -5.70 4.87 -1.17
CA SER A 303 -6.17 3.62 -0.59
C SER A 303 -5.38 3.28 0.66
N ASN A 304 -6.05 2.87 1.73
CA ASN A 304 -5.46 2.16 2.85
C ASN A 304 -5.72 0.67 2.64
N PHE A 305 -4.67 -0.10 2.35
CA PHE A 305 -4.80 -1.41 1.75
C PHE A 305 -4.01 -2.48 2.50
N VAL A 306 -4.39 -3.73 2.24
CA VAL A 306 -3.60 -4.94 2.40
C VAL A 306 -3.66 -5.66 1.05
N THR A 307 -2.51 -5.99 0.48
CA THR A 307 -2.38 -6.75 -0.77
C THR A 307 -1.55 -8.01 -0.52
N TRP A 308 -1.75 -9.03 -1.35
CA TRP A 308 -0.95 -10.25 -1.31
C TRP A 308 -0.90 -10.95 -2.67
N ASP A 309 0.22 -11.64 -2.88
CA ASP A 309 0.42 -12.48 -4.07
C ASP A 309 -0.02 -13.92 -3.74
N PRO A 310 -1.11 -14.45 -4.33
CA PRO A 310 -1.51 -15.82 -4.11
C PRO A 310 -0.49 -16.80 -4.72
N LEU A 311 -0.10 -17.81 -3.94
CA LEU A 311 0.68 -18.92 -4.45
C LEU A 311 -0.21 -19.94 -5.15
N SER A 312 0.31 -20.53 -6.22
CA SER A 312 -0.30 -21.66 -6.90
C SER A 312 -0.38 -22.92 -6.00
N SER A 313 -1.08 -23.94 -6.48
CA SER A 313 -1.14 -25.27 -5.85
C SER A 313 0.25 -25.93 -5.70
N SER A 314 1.19 -25.64 -6.60
CA SER A 314 2.59 -26.09 -6.49
C SER A 314 3.44 -25.23 -5.54
N GLY A 315 2.89 -24.12 -5.06
CA GLY A 315 3.57 -23.21 -4.12
C GLY A 315 4.44 -22.16 -4.81
N SER A 316 4.33 -22.02 -6.14
CA SER A 316 5.00 -20.98 -6.92
C SER A 316 4.18 -19.69 -6.93
N ASN A 317 4.85 -18.53 -6.98
CA ASN A 317 4.18 -17.26 -7.32
C ASN A 317 3.88 -17.28 -8.83
N PRO A 318 2.61 -17.14 -9.27
CA PRO A 318 2.22 -17.09 -10.69
C PRO A 318 2.71 -15.81 -11.40
N GLY A 319 3.24 -14.83 -10.66
CA GLY A 319 3.93 -13.66 -11.18
C GLY A 319 3.13 -12.36 -11.00
N TYR A 320 1.99 -12.26 -11.68
CA TYR A 320 1.20 -11.02 -11.74
C TYR A 320 -0.18 -11.11 -11.09
N ASP A 321 -0.54 -12.27 -10.55
CA ASP A 321 -1.79 -12.36 -9.80
C ASP A 321 -1.58 -11.70 -8.44
N TYR A 322 -2.50 -10.83 -8.06
CA TYR A 322 -2.55 -10.27 -6.72
C TYR A 322 -3.99 -10.01 -6.32
N ALA A 323 -4.23 -9.98 -5.02
CA ALA A 323 -5.50 -9.53 -4.47
C ALA A 323 -5.22 -8.42 -3.47
N GLU A 324 -6.05 -7.40 -3.50
CA GLU A 324 -5.97 -6.23 -2.65
C GLU A 324 -7.32 -5.98 -2.01
N LEU A 325 -7.29 -5.64 -0.73
CA LEU A 325 -8.45 -5.20 0.02
C LEU A 325 -8.09 -3.92 0.72
N GLY A 326 -9.01 -2.96 0.71
CA GLY A 326 -8.76 -1.75 1.47
C GLY A 326 -9.97 -0.87 1.62
N TRP A 327 -9.69 0.29 2.18
CA TRP A 327 -10.59 1.42 2.17
C TRP A 327 -10.01 2.51 1.30
N ARG A 328 -10.82 3.05 0.40
CA ARG A 328 -10.41 4.03 -0.59
C ARG A 328 -11.18 5.33 -0.39
N GLY A 329 -10.47 6.44 -0.46
CA GLY A 329 -11.03 7.76 -0.71
C GLY A 329 -10.82 8.12 -2.16
N LYS A 330 -11.85 8.66 -2.81
CA LYS A 330 -11.79 9.23 -4.15
C LYS A 330 -12.33 10.67 -4.10
N TRP A 331 -11.65 11.61 -4.74
CA TRP A 331 -12.18 12.95 -4.92
C TRP A 331 -13.33 12.93 -5.94
N ALA A 332 -14.42 13.60 -5.60
CA ALA A 332 -15.62 13.69 -6.40
C ALA A 332 -15.82 15.14 -6.86
N SER A 333 -15.78 15.33 -8.18
CA SER A 333 -15.95 16.65 -8.81
C SER A 333 -17.34 17.23 -8.57
N ASP A 334 -18.36 16.38 -8.51
CA ASP A 334 -19.76 16.68 -8.26
C ASP A 334 -20.03 16.94 -6.77
N GLY A 335 -19.39 17.98 -6.25
CA GLY A 335 -19.57 18.41 -4.86
C GLY A 335 -18.28 18.91 -4.21
N ASN A 336 -17.13 18.72 -4.88
CA ASN A 336 -15.82 18.98 -4.31
C ASN A 336 -15.67 18.29 -2.94
N THR A 337 -16.08 17.03 -2.90
CA THR A 337 -16.08 16.21 -1.70
C THR A 337 -15.11 15.04 -1.86
N THR A 338 -14.84 14.35 -0.77
CA THR A 338 -14.18 13.05 -0.81
C THR A 338 -15.20 11.99 -0.49
N VAL A 339 -15.32 11.04 -1.39
CA VAL A 339 -16.18 9.88 -1.26
C VAL A 339 -15.35 8.72 -0.75
N HIS A 340 -15.89 7.97 0.21
CA HIS A 340 -15.18 6.89 0.86
C HIS A 340 -15.90 5.55 0.68
N GLY A 341 -15.14 4.47 0.50
CA GLY A 341 -15.70 3.14 0.35
C GLY A 341 -14.70 2.03 0.66
N ALA A 342 -15.20 0.91 1.19
CA ALA A 342 -14.43 -0.33 1.22
C ALA A 342 -14.42 -0.94 -0.19
N TYR A 343 -13.32 -1.57 -0.57
CA TYR A 343 -13.19 -2.22 -1.85
C TYR A 343 -12.40 -3.52 -1.74
N TRP A 344 -12.65 -4.37 -2.72
CA TRP A 344 -11.85 -5.54 -3.05
C TRP A 344 -11.37 -5.36 -4.49
N LEU A 345 -10.12 -5.68 -4.75
CA LEU A 345 -9.48 -5.57 -6.05
C LEU A 345 -8.76 -6.88 -6.34
N GLU A 346 -8.89 -7.37 -7.55
CA GLU A 346 -8.07 -8.46 -8.05
C GLU A 346 -7.34 -8.02 -9.30
N GLY A 347 -6.05 -8.33 -9.36
CA GLY A 347 -5.22 -8.12 -10.54
C GLY A 347 -4.66 -9.44 -11.03
N GLY A 348 -4.44 -9.51 -12.34
CA GLY A 348 -3.82 -10.67 -12.98
C GLY A 348 -3.55 -10.38 -14.45
N ILE A 349 -3.09 -11.40 -15.18
CA ILE A 349 -2.91 -11.33 -16.64
C ILE A 349 -4.05 -12.08 -17.33
N GLU A 350 -4.63 -11.47 -18.37
CA GLU A 350 -5.58 -12.08 -19.30
C GLU A 350 -5.17 -11.73 -20.73
N ASN A 351 -4.97 -12.74 -21.60
CA ASN A 351 -4.56 -12.52 -23.00
C ASN A 351 -3.31 -11.63 -23.17
N ASP A 352 -2.30 -11.83 -22.32
CA ASP A 352 -1.09 -11.00 -22.23
C ASP A 352 -1.32 -9.52 -21.83
N GLU A 353 -2.54 -9.17 -21.42
CA GLU A 353 -2.90 -7.85 -20.88
C GLU A 353 -3.09 -7.91 -19.37
N ILE A 354 -2.74 -6.84 -18.67
CA ILE A 354 -3.02 -6.71 -17.24
C ILE A 354 -4.52 -6.40 -17.09
N VAL A 355 -5.22 -7.24 -16.32
CA VAL A 355 -6.63 -7.04 -15.99
C VAL A 355 -6.77 -6.83 -14.51
N GLU A 356 -7.52 -5.79 -14.15
CA GLU A 356 -7.87 -5.46 -12.78
C GLU A 356 -9.40 -5.41 -12.65
N GLU A 357 -9.91 -6.00 -11.58
CA GLU A 357 -11.33 -5.99 -11.26
C GLU A 357 -11.54 -5.41 -9.88
N LEU A 358 -12.15 -4.22 -9.87
CA LEU A 358 -12.53 -3.53 -8.66
C LEU A 358 -13.97 -3.88 -8.30
N TYR A 359 -14.15 -4.43 -7.12
CA TYR A 359 -15.42 -4.75 -6.52
C TYR A 359 -15.64 -3.77 -5.35
N ALA A 360 -16.54 -2.81 -5.56
CA ALA A 360 -16.99 -1.96 -4.46
C ALA A 360 -17.73 -2.84 -3.45
N ILE A 361 -17.15 -3.00 -2.26
CA ILE A 361 -17.70 -3.81 -1.17
C ILE A 361 -18.91 -3.11 -0.55
N ASN A 362 -18.86 -1.78 -0.54
CA ASN A 362 -19.96 -0.95 -0.13
C ASN A 362 -20.04 0.19 -1.14
N GLU A 363 -21.25 0.56 -1.57
CA GLU A 363 -21.41 1.80 -2.32
C GLU A 363 -20.88 2.97 -1.48
N SER A 364 -20.42 4.02 -2.16
CA SER A 364 -20.04 5.28 -1.53
C SER A 364 -21.07 5.71 -0.49
N ASP A 365 -20.64 5.92 0.75
CA ASP A 365 -21.49 6.36 1.88
C ASP A 365 -22.65 5.42 2.26
N SER A 366 -22.70 4.19 1.73
CA SER A 366 -23.73 3.23 2.09
C SER A 366 -23.53 2.71 3.53
N THR A 367 -24.63 2.53 4.25
CA THR A 367 -24.67 1.85 5.57
C THR A 367 -25.35 0.48 5.47
N LEU A 368 -25.68 0.06 4.25
CA LEU A 368 -26.44 -1.14 3.95
C LEU A 368 -25.50 -2.32 3.67
N ALA A 369 -25.93 -3.52 4.04
CA ALA A 369 -25.25 -4.73 3.58
C ALA A 369 -25.46 -4.86 2.06
N ASP A 370 -24.39 -5.13 1.32
CA ASP A 370 -24.39 -5.31 -0.15
C ASP A 370 -25.10 -6.61 -0.60
N GLY A 371 -25.52 -7.45 0.36
CA GLY A 371 -26.18 -8.73 0.09
C GLY A 371 -25.22 -9.83 -0.39
N SER A 372 -23.93 -9.50 -0.51
CA SER A 372 -22.88 -10.43 -0.94
C SER A 372 -22.43 -11.30 0.24
N THR A 373 -22.01 -12.54 -0.06
CA THR A 373 -21.48 -13.46 0.96
C THR A 373 -20.00 -13.16 1.18
N HIS A 374 -19.75 -12.17 2.03
CA HIS A 374 -18.40 -11.76 2.40
C HIS A 374 -18.20 -11.82 3.92
N THR A 375 -16.96 -12.07 4.35
CA THR A 375 -16.56 -12.18 5.76
C THR A 375 -15.81 -10.94 6.25
N TRP A 376 -16.29 -9.76 5.85
CA TRP A 376 -15.78 -8.48 6.33
C TRP A 376 -16.82 -7.78 7.23
N MET A 377 -16.33 -6.86 8.06
CA MET A 377 -17.15 -5.98 8.88
C MET A 377 -16.52 -4.59 8.88
N SER A 378 -17.25 -3.59 8.38
CA SER A 378 -16.88 -2.18 8.54
C SER A 378 -17.68 -1.59 9.69
N LEU A 379 -16.99 -1.04 10.68
CA LEU A 379 -17.57 -0.38 11.84
C LEU A 379 -17.17 1.10 11.83
N GLY A 380 -18.05 1.94 11.27
CA GLY A 380 -18.00 3.38 11.51
C GLY A 380 -18.41 3.70 12.94
N ASN A 381 -17.74 4.64 13.59
CA ASN A 381 -18.18 5.21 14.86
C ASN A 381 -18.57 6.68 14.73
N SER A 382 -19.23 7.22 15.76
CA SER A 382 -19.74 8.60 15.80
C SER A 382 -18.66 9.68 15.64
N ASN A 383 -17.38 9.32 15.74
CA ASN A 383 -16.26 10.25 15.64
C ASN A 383 -15.62 10.22 14.24
N GLY A 384 -16.33 9.67 13.25
CA GLY A 384 -15.85 9.51 11.87
C GLY A 384 -14.78 8.43 11.70
N GLN A 385 -14.43 7.70 12.75
CA GLN A 385 -13.43 6.63 12.64
C GLN A 385 -14.07 5.37 12.07
N TRP A 386 -13.39 4.77 11.10
CA TRP A 386 -13.76 3.49 10.49
C TRP A 386 -12.79 2.41 10.95
N ASP A 387 -13.33 1.39 11.61
CA ASP A 387 -12.62 0.13 11.86
C ASP A 387 -13.09 -0.92 10.85
N MET A 388 -12.22 -1.35 9.94
CA MET A 388 -12.55 -2.43 9.01
C MET A 388 -11.86 -3.72 9.46
N PHE A 389 -12.64 -4.78 9.60
CA PHE A 389 -12.21 -6.12 10.00
C PHE A 389 -12.44 -7.07 8.83
N TYR A 390 -11.47 -7.95 8.60
CA TYR A 390 -11.51 -8.91 7.51
C TYR A 390 -11.08 -10.28 8.00
N ASP A 391 -11.90 -11.30 7.79
CA ASP A 391 -11.51 -12.70 7.96
C ASP A 391 -11.80 -13.43 6.66
N PHE A 392 -10.91 -13.39 5.67
CA PHE A 392 -11.16 -14.16 4.45
C PHE A 392 -10.39 -15.45 4.41
N ASN A 393 -11.18 -16.50 4.29
CA ASN A 393 -10.85 -17.63 3.46
C ASN A 393 -10.96 -17.16 1.98
N PRO A 394 -9.86 -17.00 1.24
CA PRO A 394 -9.86 -16.49 -0.15
C PRO A 394 -10.53 -17.44 -1.17
N VAL A 395 -11.12 -18.54 -0.72
CA VAL A 395 -11.68 -19.57 -1.60
C VAL A 395 -13.18 -19.35 -1.78
N GLY A 396 -13.56 -18.94 -2.99
CA GLY A 396 -14.95 -18.84 -3.43
C GLY A 396 -15.39 -17.48 -3.95
N THR A 397 -14.65 -16.41 -3.63
CA THR A 397 -14.97 -15.04 -4.05
C THR A 397 -13.98 -14.47 -5.06
N THR A 398 -12.96 -15.25 -5.46
CA THR A 398 -11.84 -14.75 -6.24
C THR A 398 -11.82 -15.28 -7.67
N ARG A 399 -11.72 -14.36 -8.64
CA ARG A 399 -11.67 -14.66 -10.08
C ARG A 399 -10.23 -14.92 -10.54
N LEU A 400 -9.29 -14.09 -10.10
CA LEU A 400 -7.90 -14.06 -10.58
C LEU A 400 -6.91 -14.73 -9.63
N ALA A 401 -7.26 -14.95 -8.37
CA ALA A 401 -6.32 -15.52 -7.40
C ALA A 401 -5.98 -17.00 -7.69
N ALA A 402 -4.68 -17.31 -7.84
CA ALA A 402 -4.18 -18.65 -8.17
C ALA A 402 -4.26 -19.69 -7.02
N GLY A 403 -4.58 -19.26 -5.79
CA GLY A 403 -4.63 -20.15 -4.64
C GLY A 403 -4.96 -19.45 -3.33
N ASN A 404 -4.93 -20.22 -2.24
CA ASN A 404 -5.46 -19.81 -0.92
C ASN A 404 -4.39 -19.47 0.12
N ARG A 405 -3.15 -19.27 -0.31
CA ARG A 405 -2.01 -19.01 0.55
C ARG A 405 -1.07 -18.03 -0.11
N THR A 406 -0.29 -17.29 0.68
CA THR A 406 0.66 -16.30 0.18
C THR A 406 1.98 -16.37 0.96
N ARG A 407 3.06 -15.79 0.43
CA ARG A 407 4.32 -15.54 1.15
C ARG A 407 4.68 -14.07 1.24
N ASP A 408 4.03 -13.25 0.44
CA ASP A 408 4.36 -11.84 0.26
C ASP A 408 3.06 -11.07 0.47
N LEU A 409 3.04 -10.26 1.52
CA LEU A 409 1.94 -9.34 1.80
C LEU A 409 2.47 -7.92 1.86
N GLU A 410 1.65 -6.96 1.51
CA GLU A 410 1.98 -5.54 1.67
C GLU A 410 0.78 -4.82 2.28
N TYR A 411 1.02 -3.81 3.11
CA TYR A 411 -0.06 -3.02 3.68
C TYR A 411 0.39 -1.61 4.02
N GLY A 412 -0.49 -0.63 3.82
CA GLY A 412 -0.14 0.78 3.99
C GLY A 412 -1.06 1.71 3.23
N LEU A 413 -0.55 2.88 2.87
CA LEU A 413 -1.21 3.86 2.03
C LEU A 413 -0.65 3.83 0.61
N LEU A 414 -1.55 3.86 -0.37
CA LEU A 414 -1.24 4.06 -1.78
C LEU A 414 -1.89 5.39 -2.22
N PRO A 415 -1.15 6.51 -2.15
CA PRO A 415 -1.62 7.82 -2.60
C PRO A 415 -1.31 8.04 -4.08
N GLN A 416 -2.23 8.68 -4.81
CA GLN A 416 -1.97 9.09 -6.20
C GLN A 416 -1.37 10.50 -6.30
N TYR A 417 -1.93 11.49 -5.57
CA TYR A 417 -1.42 12.86 -5.52
C TYR A 417 -1.22 13.28 -4.07
N ALA A 418 -0.07 12.89 -3.48
CA ALA A 418 0.19 13.00 -2.05
C ALA A 418 -0.03 14.42 -1.51
N GLU A 419 0.34 15.46 -2.25
CA GLU A 419 0.18 16.87 -1.93
C GLU A 419 -1.26 17.30 -1.71
N ASN A 420 -2.20 16.68 -2.43
CA ASN A 420 -3.63 17.00 -2.41
C ASN A 420 -4.42 16.16 -1.40
N ILE A 421 -3.73 15.49 -0.49
CA ILE A 421 -4.32 14.67 0.57
C ILE A 421 -4.20 15.40 1.91
N ALA A 422 -5.24 15.40 2.72
CA ALA A 422 -5.20 15.83 4.10
C ALA A 422 -5.71 14.72 5.02
N LEU A 423 -4.97 14.44 6.09
CA LEU A 423 -5.33 13.48 7.12
C LEU A 423 -5.57 14.24 8.42
N ALA A 424 -6.79 14.20 8.95
CA ALA A 424 -7.12 14.84 10.23
C ALA A 424 -6.36 14.17 11.39
N THR A 425 -6.18 12.85 11.32
CA THR A 425 -5.34 12.06 12.21
C THR A 425 -4.60 10.99 11.43
N GLY A 426 -3.53 10.45 12.02
CA GLY A 426 -2.81 9.32 11.43
C GLY A 426 -3.66 8.04 11.42
N PHE A 427 -3.50 7.24 10.38
CA PHE A 427 -4.09 5.93 10.23
C PHE A 427 -3.27 4.93 11.04
N GLU A 428 -3.93 4.05 11.79
CA GLU A 428 -3.29 2.94 12.49
C GLU A 428 -3.68 1.62 11.83
N ASN A 429 -2.70 0.94 11.21
CA ASN A 429 -2.89 -0.35 10.56
C ASN A 429 -2.40 -1.48 11.46
N ARG A 430 -3.24 -2.48 11.72
CA ARG A 430 -2.88 -3.70 12.44
C ARG A 430 -3.09 -4.89 11.53
N LEU A 431 -2.02 -5.65 11.26
CA LEU A 431 -2.08 -6.86 10.46
C LEU A 431 -1.98 -8.09 11.36
N GLN A 432 -2.82 -9.08 11.13
CA GLN A 432 -2.69 -10.44 11.65
C GLN A 432 -2.65 -11.42 10.48
N ILE A 433 -1.88 -12.50 10.66
CA ILE A 433 -1.70 -13.57 9.69
C ILE A 433 -2.00 -14.91 10.36
N LEU A 434 -2.64 -15.80 9.63
CA LEU A 434 -2.84 -17.19 10.00
C LEU A 434 -1.66 -18.00 9.47
N ASP A 435 -0.83 -18.50 10.36
CA ASP A 435 0.35 -19.28 9.97
C ASP A 435 0.03 -20.76 9.69
N GLY A 436 1.06 -21.53 9.28
CA GLY A 436 0.93 -22.96 8.98
C GLY A 436 0.51 -23.83 10.17
N ASN A 437 0.56 -23.31 11.40
CA ASN A 437 0.07 -23.99 12.60
C ASN A 437 -1.39 -23.62 12.92
N SER A 438 -2.07 -22.90 12.02
CA SER A 438 -3.44 -22.40 12.22
C SER A 438 -3.56 -21.47 13.42
N VAL A 439 -2.50 -20.71 13.73
CA VAL A 439 -2.50 -19.71 14.79
C VAL A 439 -2.55 -18.32 14.16
N TRP A 440 -3.50 -17.51 14.62
CA TRP A 440 -3.52 -16.08 14.32
C TRP A 440 -2.46 -15.38 15.16
N ARG A 441 -1.54 -14.71 14.50
CA ARG A 441 -0.50 -13.89 15.13
C ARG A 441 -0.23 -12.65 14.30
N ARG A 442 0.54 -11.73 14.84
CA ARG A 442 1.01 -10.58 14.08
C ARG A 442 2.34 -10.90 13.37
N PRO A 443 2.69 -10.16 12.31
CA PRO A 443 4.01 -10.26 11.71
C PRO A 443 5.10 -10.00 12.76
N ARG A 444 6.13 -10.84 12.77
CA ARG A 444 7.31 -10.63 13.60
C ARG A 444 8.13 -9.46 13.04
N LEU A 445 8.88 -8.76 13.88
CA LEU A 445 9.72 -7.63 13.43
C LEU A 445 10.76 -8.05 12.39
N GLY A 446 11.23 -9.30 12.42
CA GLY A 446 12.12 -9.85 11.39
C GLY A 446 11.42 -10.23 10.08
N GLU A 447 10.09 -10.28 10.05
CA GLU A 447 9.29 -10.63 8.88
C GLU A 447 8.79 -9.39 8.12
N VAL A 448 9.10 -8.17 8.58
CA VAL A 448 8.63 -6.93 7.94
C VAL A 448 9.78 -6.05 7.46
N ALA A 449 9.53 -5.32 6.38
CA ALA A 449 10.35 -4.22 5.90
C ALA A 449 9.45 -3.05 5.47
N GLN A 450 10.04 -1.87 5.23
CA GLN A 450 9.30 -0.65 4.88
C GLN A 450 9.62 -0.23 3.45
N PHE A 451 8.61 0.25 2.72
CA PHE A 451 8.80 0.95 1.45
C PHE A 451 9.47 2.30 1.69
N GLN A 452 10.44 2.67 0.84
CA GLN A 452 11.28 3.85 1.07
C GLN A 452 10.69 5.16 0.53
N ALA A 453 9.51 5.11 -0.08
CA ALA A 453 8.90 6.26 -0.75
C ALA A 453 8.13 7.16 0.22
N ASN A 454 8.19 8.48 -0.02
CA ASN A 454 7.34 9.51 0.56
C ASN A 454 7.35 9.60 2.10
N ILE A 455 8.44 9.21 2.78
CA ILE A 455 8.54 9.34 4.25
C ILE A 455 9.21 10.67 4.60
N CYS A 456 8.48 11.55 5.28
CA CYS A 456 8.96 12.89 5.64
C CYS A 456 10.31 12.86 6.36
N GLY A 457 11.26 13.65 5.86
CA GLY A 457 12.56 13.84 6.50
C GLY A 457 13.52 12.67 6.35
N GLN A 458 13.17 11.59 5.65
CA GLN A 458 14.11 10.57 5.21
C GLN A 458 14.61 10.87 3.78
N PRO A 459 15.79 10.38 3.39
CA PRO A 459 16.16 10.35 1.97
C PRO A 459 15.22 9.42 1.21
N ASP A 460 14.62 9.92 0.13
CA ASP A 460 13.74 9.15 -0.75
C ASP A 460 14.38 9.05 -2.14
N PRO A 461 14.81 7.85 -2.57
CA PRO A 461 15.38 7.64 -3.89
C PRO A 461 14.50 8.13 -5.05
N TYR A 462 13.17 8.00 -4.94
CA TYR A 462 12.24 8.43 -5.98
C TYR A 462 12.20 9.95 -6.08
N ALA A 463 11.99 10.63 -4.96
CA ALA A 463 11.97 12.09 -4.95
C ALA A 463 13.31 12.67 -5.46
N ILE A 464 14.43 12.07 -5.09
CA ILE A 464 15.76 12.50 -5.57
C ILE A 464 15.89 12.35 -7.09
N GLU A 465 15.43 11.23 -7.66
CA GLU A 465 15.48 10.99 -9.11
C GLU A 465 14.66 12.01 -9.90
N TYR A 466 13.43 12.27 -9.45
CA TYR A 466 12.53 13.20 -10.11
C TYR A 466 12.82 14.68 -9.77
N GLY A 467 13.80 14.94 -8.89
CA GLY A 467 14.11 16.29 -8.41
C GLY A 467 12.98 16.90 -7.57
N GLU A 468 12.15 16.06 -6.98
CA GLU A 468 11.01 16.41 -6.15
C GLU A 468 11.43 16.62 -4.68
N THR A 469 10.54 17.23 -3.90
CA THR A 469 10.76 17.46 -2.48
C THR A 469 10.09 16.38 -1.64
N ASN A 470 10.87 15.59 -0.88
CA ASN A 470 10.31 14.69 0.13
C ASN A 470 10.04 15.43 1.46
N THR A 471 9.29 16.52 1.37
CA THR A 471 8.88 17.38 2.49
C THR A 471 7.40 17.70 2.39
N PRO A 472 6.73 18.16 3.47
CA PRO A 472 5.33 18.55 3.40
C PRO A 472 5.08 19.58 2.28
N PRO A 473 3.99 19.46 1.51
CA PRO A 473 2.87 18.52 1.68
C PRO A 473 3.03 17.16 0.96
N TYR A 474 4.16 16.84 0.35
CA TYR A 474 4.31 15.65 -0.53
C TYR A 474 4.59 14.34 0.22
N CYS A 475 4.86 14.40 1.53
CA CYS A 475 5.33 13.26 2.31
C CYS A 475 4.38 12.90 3.46
N PHE A 476 4.57 11.69 3.99
CA PHE A 476 3.87 11.11 5.12
C PHE A 476 4.79 10.88 6.31
N THR A 477 4.25 10.97 7.52
CA THR A 477 4.91 10.46 8.72
C THR A 477 4.60 8.98 8.86
N THR A 478 5.56 8.21 9.37
CA THR A 478 5.37 6.79 9.65
C THR A 478 5.89 6.45 11.04
N SER A 479 5.24 5.50 11.71
CA SER A 479 5.76 4.92 12.94
C SER A 479 5.44 3.44 13.07
N LEU A 480 6.47 2.64 13.32
CA LEU A 480 6.32 1.20 13.58
C LEU A 480 6.26 0.97 15.09
N VAL A 481 5.10 0.53 15.59
CA VAL A 481 4.91 0.26 17.02
C VAL A 481 5.10 -1.23 17.25
N PRO A 482 6.17 -1.65 17.93
CA PRO A 482 6.41 -3.06 18.23
C PRO A 482 5.74 -3.48 19.55
N ARG A 483 5.63 -4.80 19.76
CA ARG A 483 5.26 -5.41 21.03
C ARG A 483 6.03 -6.70 21.27
N ALA A 484 6.08 -7.15 22.51
CA ALA A 484 6.44 -8.53 22.80
C ALA A 484 5.39 -9.50 22.20
N SER A 485 5.85 -10.67 21.73
CA SER A 485 4.95 -11.73 21.28
C SER A 485 4.10 -12.22 22.45
N ALA A 486 2.92 -12.76 22.14
CA ALA A 486 2.05 -13.41 23.12
C ALA A 486 2.66 -14.72 23.65
N THR A 487 3.51 -15.37 22.87
CA THR A 487 4.19 -16.61 23.23
C THR A 487 5.56 -16.29 23.81
N ALA A 488 5.85 -16.78 25.02
CA ALA A 488 7.16 -16.58 25.64
C ALA A 488 8.27 -17.25 24.81
N GLY A 489 9.33 -16.50 24.51
CA GLY A 489 10.45 -16.95 23.68
C GLY A 489 10.31 -16.63 22.19
N ASP A 490 9.12 -16.24 21.72
CA ASP A 490 8.93 -15.84 20.33
C ASP A 490 9.51 -14.42 20.07
N PRO A 491 9.99 -14.15 18.84
CA PRO A 491 10.44 -12.82 18.45
C PRO A 491 9.35 -11.76 18.61
N ALA A 492 9.76 -10.53 18.92
CA ALA A 492 8.84 -9.39 18.97
C ALA A 492 8.04 -9.21 17.68
N GLU A 493 6.83 -8.67 17.80
CA GLU A 493 5.86 -8.53 16.73
C GLU A 493 5.56 -7.05 16.45
N VAL A 494 5.02 -6.78 15.26
CA VAL A 494 4.43 -5.48 14.92
C VAL A 494 3.06 -5.39 15.60
N ASP A 495 2.85 -4.44 16.52
CA ASP A 495 1.51 -4.18 17.07
C ASP A 495 0.64 -3.43 16.07
N ARG A 496 1.16 -2.31 15.57
CA ARG A 496 0.52 -1.44 14.59
C ARG A 496 1.57 -0.65 13.82
N PHE A 497 1.19 -0.25 12.61
CA PHE A 497 1.91 0.72 11.80
C PHE A 497 1.07 1.99 11.68
N VAL A 498 1.62 3.12 12.11
CA VAL A 498 0.93 4.41 12.11
C VAL A 498 1.43 5.24 10.94
N MET A 499 0.53 5.77 10.12
CA MET A 499 0.87 6.63 8.99
C MET A 499 0.07 7.91 9.08
N GLY A 500 0.73 9.06 9.03
CA GLY A 500 0.07 10.35 9.12
C GLY A 500 0.58 11.30 8.06
N LYS A 501 0.02 12.51 8.07
CA LYS A 501 0.54 13.61 7.27
C LYS A 501 0.89 14.76 8.21
N PRO A 502 2.03 15.44 8.03
CA PRO A 502 2.31 16.66 8.79
C PRO A 502 1.19 17.66 8.55
N ALA A 503 0.70 18.28 9.64
CA ALA A 503 -0.33 19.30 9.52
C ALA A 503 0.17 20.41 8.59
N VAL A 504 -0.47 20.55 7.43
CA VAL A 504 -0.32 21.75 6.61
C VAL A 504 -0.85 22.89 7.48
N GLY A 505 -0.06 23.92 7.74
CA GLY A 505 -0.47 25.02 8.62
C GLY A 505 -1.89 25.48 8.28
N THR A 506 -2.83 25.20 9.20
CA THR A 506 -4.24 25.61 9.19
C THR A 506 -5.03 25.38 7.88
N LEU A 507 -5.67 24.21 7.78
CA LEU A 507 -7.05 24.14 7.29
C LEU A 507 -7.96 23.92 8.51
N ALA A 508 -8.93 24.82 8.70
CA ALA A 508 -9.73 24.95 9.92
C ALA A 508 -10.47 23.66 10.32
N SER A 509 -10.36 23.30 11.61
CA SER A 509 -11.17 22.23 12.23
C SER A 509 -12.56 22.75 12.61
N GLY A 510 -13.60 21.99 12.26
CA GLY A 510 -14.95 22.15 12.81
C GLY A 510 -15.01 21.73 14.30
N PRO A 511 -16.09 22.10 15.02
CA PRO A 511 -16.10 22.09 16.50
C PRO A 511 -16.39 20.71 17.11
N ASN A 512 -15.63 20.37 18.15
CA ASN A 512 -15.90 19.27 19.09
C ASN A 512 -16.84 19.74 20.21
N VAL A 513 -17.81 18.89 20.62
CA VAL A 513 -18.70 19.12 21.77
C VAL A 513 -18.46 18.06 22.86
N ALA A 514 -18.50 18.51 24.11
CA ALA A 514 -18.08 17.83 25.34
C ALA A 514 -19.05 16.78 25.89
N ALA A 515 -18.51 15.89 26.75
CA ALA A 515 -19.18 14.80 27.46
C ALA A 515 -19.69 15.23 28.86
N ASP A 516 -20.78 14.63 29.34
CA ASP A 516 -21.15 14.64 30.77
C ASP A 516 -21.87 13.34 31.23
N ARG A 517 -21.89 13.17 32.55
CA ARG A 517 -21.85 11.97 33.40
C ARG A 517 -23.14 11.14 33.58
N SER A 518 -22.90 9.88 33.94
CA SER A 518 -23.82 8.75 34.22
C SER A 518 -24.46 8.72 35.62
N GLY A 519 -25.68 8.16 35.70
CA GLY A 519 -26.40 7.71 36.91
C GLY A 519 -26.72 6.20 36.92
N PRO A 520 -27.27 5.63 38.01
CA PRO A 520 -27.22 4.18 38.31
C PRO A 520 -28.33 3.34 37.65
N ALA A 521 -28.00 2.08 37.36
CA ALA A 521 -28.76 1.13 36.54
C ALA A 521 -29.85 0.34 37.29
N SER A 522 -30.97 0.11 36.61
CA SER A 522 -32.03 -0.83 36.98
C SER A 522 -31.92 -2.16 36.21
N VAL A 523 -32.50 -3.20 36.80
CA VAL A 523 -32.52 -4.60 36.33
C VAL A 523 -33.29 -4.70 35.00
N GLY A 524 -32.67 -5.36 34.00
CA GLY A 524 -33.10 -5.36 32.60
C GLY A 524 -32.03 -4.85 31.62
N THR A 525 -30.87 -4.47 32.16
CA THR A 525 -29.72 -3.93 31.43
C THR A 525 -28.67 -5.01 31.15
N HIS A 526 -28.14 -5.08 29.92
CA HIS A 526 -26.98 -5.90 29.55
C HIS A 526 -25.84 -4.97 29.14
N ASN A 527 -24.68 -5.07 29.80
CA ASN A 527 -23.58 -4.12 29.64
C ASN A 527 -24.00 -2.64 29.77
N GLY A 528 -24.97 -2.36 30.64
CA GLY A 528 -25.53 -1.02 30.85
C GLY A 528 -26.72 -0.69 29.95
N VAL A 529 -26.96 -1.46 28.89
CA VAL A 529 -28.02 -1.20 27.88
C VAL A 529 -29.35 -1.81 28.29
N ASP A 530 -30.40 -1.00 28.42
CA ASP A 530 -31.78 -1.49 28.61
C ASP A 530 -32.25 -2.26 27.36
N GLN A 531 -32.33 -3.58 27.47
CA GLN A 531 -32.61 -4.45 26.32
C GLN A 531 -34.06 -4.33 25.83
N ARG A 532 -35.02 -3.96 26.69
CA ARG A 532 -36.42 -3.76 26.27
C ARG A 532 -36.57 -2.47 25.50
N ARG A 533 -35.94 -1.38 25.98
CA ARG A 533 -35.93 -0.11 25.25
C ARG A 533 -35.15 -0.21 23.95
N LEU A 534 -34.06 -0.97 23.93
CA LEU A 534 -33.32 -1.25 22.71
C LEU A 534 -34.22 -1.93 21.66
N ALA A 535 -34.90 -3.01 22.05
CA ALA A 535 -35.78 -3.75 21.15
C ALA A 535 -36.94 -2.87 20.62
N ALA A 536 -37.57 -2.08 21.49
CA ALA A 536 -38.66 -1.18 21.09
C ALA A 536 -38.19 -0.05 20.17
N CYS A 537 -37.01 0.51 20.46
CA CYS A 537 -36.42 1.55 19.62
C CYS A 537 -36.01 1.01 18.25
N MET A 538 -35.33 -0.14 18.20
CA MET A 538 -34.90 -0.79 16.96
C MET A 538 -36.09 -1.14 16.05
N ALA A 539 -37.27 -1.39 16.62
CA ALA A 539 -38.51 -1.66 15.88
C ALA A 539 -39.19 -0.40 15.34
N THR A 540 -38.84 0.79 15.84
CA THR A 540 -39.51 2.05 15.51
C THR A 540 -38.62 2.97 14.68
N ASP A 541 -37.38 3.22 15.14
CA ASP A 541 -36.43 4.14 14.53
C ASP A 541 -35.00 3.79 15.00
N ALA A 542 -34.37 2.84 14.30
CA ALA A 542 -33.05 2.31 14.66
C ALA A 542 -31.95 3.39 14.71
N ALA A 543 -32.07 4.44 13.88
CA ALA A 543 -31.10 5.53 13.80
C ALA A 543 -31.05 6.36 15.09
N ARG A 544 -32.15 6.42 15.83
CA ARG A 544 -32.22 7.16 17.10
C ARG A 544 -31.76 6.36 18.32
N CYS A 545 -31.62 5.03 18.21
CA CYS A 545 -31.42 4.18 19.39
C CYS A 545 -30.13 4.44 20.14
N LEU A 546 -29.07 4.84 19.44
CA LEU A 546 -27.82 5.25 20.08
C LEU A 546 -28.02 6.45 21.02
N ALA A 547 -28.93 7.37 20.67
CA ALA A 547 -29.23 8.56 21.48
C ALA A 547 -30.33 8.30 22.52
N THR A 548 -31.28 7.40 22.24
CA THR A 548 -32.51 7.26 23.03
C THR A 548 -32.55 6.04 23.95
N VAL A 549 -31.72 5.03 23.71
CA VAL A 549 -31.65 3.82 24.54
C VAL A 549 -30.56 4.01 25.61
N PRO A 550 -30.94 4.11 26.90
CA PRO A 550 -29.97 4.32 27.96
C PRO A 550 -28.93 3.20 28.00
N GLY A 551 -27.66 3.57 28.09
CA GLY A 551 -26.52 2.66 28.12
C GLY A 551 -26.04 2.17 26.75
N LEU A 552 -26.83 2.32 25.66
CA LEU A 552 -26.46 1.82 24.34
C LEU A 552 -25.22 2.53 23.81
N ALA A 553 -25.16 3.85 23.92
CA ALA A 553 -24.00 4.64 23.52
C ALA A 553 -22.74 4.24 24.29
N GLU A 554 -22.80 4.16 25.63
CA GLU A 554 -21.65 3.79 26.43
C GLU A 554 -21.20 2.35 26.18
N CYS A 555 -22.15 1.43 25.97
CA CYS A 555 -21.84 0.06 25.63
C CYS A 555 -21.15 -0.04 24.25
N VAL A 556 -21.66 0.67 23.24
CA VAL A 556 -21.09 0.72 21.88
C VAL A 556 -19.70 1.36 21.93
N GLN A 557 -19.54 2.45 22.68
CA GLN A 557 -18.25 3.12 22.90
C GLN A 557 -17.24 2.21 23.62
N ALA A 558 -17.70 1.43 24.60
CA ALA A 558 -16.90 0.44 25.32
C ALA A 558 -16.68 -0.87 24.54
N ARG A 559 -17.20 -0.97 23.31
CA ARG A 559 -17.08 -2.14 22.42
C ARG A 559 -17.55 -3.45 23.05
N LYS A 560 -18.62 -3.41 23.83
CA LYS A 560 -19.21 -4.60 24.46
C LYS A 560 -20.32 -5.19 23.59
N VAL A 561 -20.86 -6.35 24.00
CA VAL A 561 -22.10 -6.87 23.40
C VAL A 561 -23.25 -5.99 23.93
N CYS A 562 -23.88 -5.22 23.05
CA CYS A 562 -24.87 -4.21 23.44
C CYS A 562 -26.31 -4.60 23.13
N ASN A 563 -26.48 -5.61 22.29
CA ASN A 563 -27.75 -6.16 21.90
C ASN A 563 -27.69 -7.68 22.06
N THR A 564 -28.38 -8.21 23.07
CA THR A 564 -28.52 -9.67 23.25
C THR A 564 -29.73 -10.23 22.53
N THR A 565 -30.64 -9.36 22.06
CA THR A 565 -31.64 -9.69 21.04
C THR A 565 -30.97 -9.85 19.68
N ARG A 566 -30.11 -10.87 19.55
CA ARG A 566 -30.05 -11.56 18.27
C ARG A 566 -31.43 -12.14 18.05
N ARG A 567 -32.24 -11.43 17.25
CA ARG A 567 -32.97 -12.15 16.21
C ARG A 567 -31.88 -12.90 15.46
N ALA A 568 -31.79 -14.21 15.69
CA ALA A 568 -31.76 -15.08 14.55
C ALA A 568 -32.95 -14.62 13.69
N THR A 569 -32.71 -13.65 12.80
CA THR A 569 -33.51 -13.61 11.60
C THR A 569 -33.10 -14.92 10.96
N GLU A 570 -33.83 -15.97 11.32
CA GLU A 570 -34.01 -17.09 10.43
C GLU A 570 -34.50 -16.42 9.16
N VAL A 571 -33.55 -16.10 8.26
CA VAL A 571 -33.87 -16.09 6.86
C VAL A 571 -34.51 -17.45 6.70
N ARG A 572 -35.84 -17.50 6.58
CA ARG A 572 -36.54 -18.64 6.00
C ARG A 572 -36.12 -18.66 4.54
N GLY A 573 -34.84 -18.92 4.32
CA GLY A 573 -34.35 -19.43 3.07
C GLY A 573 -35.08 -20.75 2.90
N VAL A 574 -35.60 -20.95 1.70
CA VAL A 574 -36.04 -22.28 1.30
C VAL A 574 -34.82 -23.19 1.53
N PRO A 575 -34.92 -24.25 2.35
CA PRO A 575 -33.82 -25.17 2.55
C PRO A 575 -33.29 -25.61 1.19
N LEU A 576 -31.99 -25.44 0.99
CA LEU A 576 -31.33 -25.86 -0.23
C LEU A 576 -31.38 -27.39 -0.26
N SER A 577 -31.90 -27.99 -1.32
CA SER A 577 -31.86 -29.44 -1.47
C SER A 577 -30.47 -29.89 -1.92
N ALA A 578 -30.12 -31.16 -1.66
CA ALA A 578 -28.87 -31.75 -2.14
C ALA A 578 -28.74 -31.64 -3.68
N ASP A 579 -29.83 -31.88 -4.43
CA ASP A 579 -29.81 -31.75 -5.89
C ASP A 579 -29.62 -30.30 -6.34
N LYS A 580 -30.22 -29.33 -5.63
CA LYS A 580 -30.02 -27.92 -5.95
C LYS A 580 -28.60 -27.47 -5.60
N ALA A 581 -28.03 -27.97 -4.50
CA ALA A 581 -26.62 -27.77 -4.16
C ALA A 581 -25.69 -28.34 -5.24
N ARG A 582 -25.98 -29.54 -5.74
CA ARG A 582 -25.25 -30.17 -6.86
C ARG A 582 -25.31 -29.31 -8.12
N GLN A 583 -26.51 -28.84 -8.49
CA GLN A 583 -26.71 -27.99 -9.66
C GLN A 583 -25.97 -26.65 -9.53
N ILE A 584 -26.05 -26.01 -8.36
CA ILE A 584 -25.32 -24.77 -8.09
C ILE A 584 -23.82 -25.03 -8.24
N ALA A 585 -23.28 -26.08 -7.60
CA ALA A 585 -21.87 -26.43 -7.71
C ALA A 585 -21.46 -26.68 -9.17
N GLN A 586 -22.19 -27.52 -9.90
CA GLN A 586 -21.99 -27.78 -11.34
C GLN A 586 -21.89 -26.49 -12.15
N GLN A 587 -22.86 -25.58 -11.96
CA GLN A 587 -22.88 -24.29 -12.63
C GLN A 587 -21.69 -23.41 -12.20
N THR A 588 -21.32 -23.45 -10.92
CA THR A 588 -20.22 -22.64 -10.37
C THR A 588 -18.85 -23.08 -10.91
N VAL A 589 -18.61 -24.38 -11.05
CA VAL A 589 -17.32 -24.91 -11.53
C VAL A 589 -17.30 -25.24 -13.02
N MET A 590 -18.42 -25.03 -13.72
CA MET A 590 -18.63 -25.42 -15.11
C MET A 590 -18.25 -26.89 -15.36
N ASP A 591 -18.61 -27.77 -14.42
CA ASP A 591 -18.31 -29.20 -14.50
C ASP A 591 -19.42 -29.93 -15.27
N ASP A 592 -19.11 -30.30 -16.52
CA ASP A 592 -19.98 -31.10 -17.39
C ASP A 592 -19.80 -32.62 -17.15
N SER A 593 -18.96 -33.02 -16.20
CA SER A 593 -18.67 -34.43 -15.94
C SER A 593 -19.78 -35.11 -15.11
N ALA A 594 -20.03 -36.38 -15.40
CA ALA A 594 -21.02 -37.20 -14.70
C ALA A 594 -20.57 -37.61 -13.27
N GLY A 595 -19.39 -37.18 -12.83
CA GLY A 595 -18.71 -37.68 -11.61
C GLY A 595 -18.97 -36.88 -10.34
N ILE A 596 -20.11 -36.21 -10.24
CA ILE A 596 -20.40 -35.28 -9.14
C ILE A 596 -21.26 -35.98 -8.09
N ALA A 597 -20.66 -36.18 -6.91
CA ALA A 597 -21.33 -36.72 -5.76
C ALA A 597 -21.88 -35.59 -4.87
N THR A 598 -22.97 -35.87 -4.18
CA THR A 598 -23.48 -34.96 -3.14
C THR A 598 -23.90 -35.75 -1.94
N THR A 599 -23.27 -35.44 -0.80
CA THR A 599 -23.51 -36.10 0.47
C THR A 599 -24.09 -35.09 1.45
N SER A 600 -25.23 -35.41 2.03
CA SER A 600 -25.79 -34.62 3.14
C SER A 600 -25.25 -35.16 4.46
N MET A 601 -24.71 -34.29 5.31
CA MET A 601 -24.23 -34.69 6.63
C MET A 601 -24.35 -33.54 7.61
N SER A 602 -24.26 -33.84 8.90
CA SER A 602 -24.11 -32.79 9.91
C SER A 602 -22.73 -32.14 9.83
N ILE A 603 -22.62 -30.89 10.29
CA ILE A 603 -21.34 -30.21 10.40
C ILE A 603 -20.38 -30.97 11.32
N ALA A 604 -20.86 -31.54 12.43
CA ALA A 604 -20.02 -32.37 13.29
C ALA A 604 -19.35 -33.52 12.53
N GLN A 605 -20.10 -34.24 11.69
CA GLN A 605 -19.56 -35.31 10.83
C GLN A 605 -18.60 -34.79 9.78
N LEU A 606 -18.89 -33.62 9.20
CA LEU A 606 -17.98 -32.99 8.24
C LEU A 606 -16.65 -32.63 8.90
N LEU A 607 -16.67 -32.00 10.08
CA LEU A 607 -15.47 -31.57 10.81
C LEU A 607 -14.61 -32.78 11.19
N ASP A 608 -15.23 -33.88 11.63
CA ASP A 608 -14.57 -35.15 11.95
C ASP A 608 -13.83 -35.73 10.72
N ARG A 609 -14.45 -35.68 9.54
CA ARG A 609 -13.90 -36.23 8.29
C ARG A 609 -12.88 -35.33 7.60
N SER A 610 -13.06 -34.02 7.70
CA SER A 610 -12.34 -33.03 6.88
C SER A 610 -11.17 -32.37 7.59
N LYS A 611 -11.16 -32.37 8.93
CA LYS A 611 -10.32 -31.50 9.76
C LYS A 611 -10.46 -30.01 9.42
N ALA A 612 -11.45 -29.61 8.63
CA ALA A 612 -11.76 -28.21 8.39
C ALA A 612 -12.34 -27.60 9.67
N SER A 613 -12.24 -26.27 9.82
CA SER A 613 -12.89 -25.53 10.91
C SER A 613 -13.96 -24.62 10.33
N LEU A 614 -15.24 -24.96 10.51
CA LEU A 614 -16.36 -24.09 10.16
C LEU A 614 -16.84 -23.35 11.42
N ARG A 615 -16.53 -22.05 11.52
CA ARG A 615 -16.93 -21.23 12.67
C ARG A 615 -18.31 -20.60 12.44
N GLY A 616 -19.09 -20.48 13.51
CA GLY A 616 -20.37 -19.76 13.50
C GLY A 616 -21.55 -20.54 12.90
N VAL A 617 -21.48 -21.87 12.89
CA VAL A 617 -22.55 -22.76 12.44
C VAL A 617 -22.76 -23.85 13.49
N ASP A 618 -24.02 -24.23 13.72
CA ASP A 618 -24.37 -25.23 14.74
C ASP A 618 -23.81 -26.61 14.31
N PRO A 619 -23.07 -27.35 15.16
CA PRO A 619 -22.54 -28.67 14.81
C PRO A 619 -23.60 -29.68 14.39
N SER A 620 -24.85 -29.51 14.85
CA SER A 620 -25.98 -30.35 14.48
C SER A 620 -26.61 -29.97 13.13
N GLU A 621 -26.24 -28.81 12.57
CA GLU A 621 -26.80 -28.32 11.32
C GLU A 621 -26.39 -29.19 10.13
N GLN A 622 -27.33 -29.39 9.22
CA GLN A 622 -27.10 -30.17 8.00
C GLN A 622 -26.39 -29.32 6.94
N VAL A 623 -25.49 -29.97 6.21
CA VAL A 623 -24.78 -29.41 5.06
C VAL A 623 -24.85 -30.37 3.87
N HIS A 624 -24.79 -29.81 2.67
CA HIS A 624 -24.62 -30.55 1.43
C HIS A 624 -23.19 -30.40 0.96
N VAL A 625 -22.45 -31.50 1.03
CA VAL A 625 -21.10 -31.63 0.52
C VAL A 625 -21.19 -32.08 -0.92
N VAL A 626 -20.79 -31.25 -1.87
CA VAL A 626 -20.69 -31.58 -3.28
C VAL A 626 -19.23 -31.82 -3.64
N THR A 627 -18.90 -33.00 -4.15
CA THR A 627 -17.56 -33.34 -4.62
C THR A 627 -17.63 -33.71 -6.10
N GLY A 628 -16.60 -33.35 -6.86
CA GLY A 628 -16.44 -33.81 -8.24
C GLY A 628 -15.01 -34.24 -8.47
N THR A 629 -14.81 -35.21 -9.36
CA THR A 629 -13.47 -35.67 -9.78
C THR A 629 -13.07 -35.16 -11.16
N GLY A 630 -13.99 -34.47 -11.84
CA GLY A 630 -13.78 -33.88 -13.16
C GLY A 630 -12.67 -32.83 -13.16
N THR A 631 -12.09 -32.59 -14.32
CA THR A 631 -11.28 -31.39 -14.52
C THR A 631 -12.23 -30.22 -14.61
N VAL A 632 -12.16 -29.34 -13.62
CA VAL A 632 -12.98 -28.15 -13.55
C VAL A 632 -12.13 -26.93 -13.81
N LYS A 633 -12.76 -25.91 -14.36
CA LYS A 633 -12.09 -24.62 -14.46
C LYS A 633 -12.03 -24.01 -13.08
N SER A 634 -11.10 -23.07 -12.91
CA SER A 634 -11.20 -22.06 -11.87
C SER A 634 -12.64 -21.55 -11.73
N LEU A 635 -13.04 -21.12 -10.53
CA LEU A 635 -14.37 -20.50 -10.31
C LEU A 635 -14.60 -19.24 -11.17
N SER A 636 -13.55 -18.75 -11.84
CA SER A 636 -13.61 -17.70 -12.85
C SER A 636 -13.97 -18.15 -14.26
N GLY A 637 -14.11 -19.45 -14.51
CA GLY A 637 -14.45 -19.99 -15.83
C GLY A 637 -13.30 -19.96 -16.85
N ARG A 638 -12.06 -19.66 -16.42
CA ARG A 638 -10.89 -19.58 -17.31
C ARG A 638 -10.41 -20.97 -17.77
N PRO A 639 -10.16 -21.19 -19.08
CA PRO A 639 -9.78 -22.49 -19.63
C PRO A 639 -8.31 -22.88 -19.41
N ASP A 640 -7.43 -21.92 -19.10
CA ASP A 640 -6.00 -22.14 -18.84
C ASP A 640 -5.70 -22.55 -17.38
N ARG A 641 -6.70 -22.45 -16.50
CA ARG A 641 -6.59 -22.79 -15.07
C ARG A 641 -7.54 -23.92 -14.74
N GLU A 642 -7.08 -25.12 -15.03
CA GLU A 642 -7.80 -26.36 -14.80
C GLU A 642 -7.36 -27.03 -13.49
N PHE A 643 -8.33 -27.38 -12.66
CA PHE A 643 -8.13 -28.10 -11.41
C PHE A 643 -8.81 -29.46 -11.55
N ARG A 644 -8.06 -30.52 -11.27
CA ARG A 644 -8.65 -31.86 -11.25
C ARG A 644 -9.33 -32.11 -9.91
N GLY A 645 -10.65 -32.18 -9.90
CA GLY A 645 -11.49 -32.41 -8.74
C GLY A 645 -11.80 -31.16 -7.91
N TYR A 646 -12.84 -31.22 -7.09
CA TYR A 646 -13.24 -30.15 -6.18
C TYR A 646 -14.13 -30.66 -5.05
N ALA A 647 -14.27 -29.85 -4.00
CA ALA A 647 -15.22 -30.05 -2.90
C ALA A 647 -15.86 -28.71 -2.51
N MET A 648 -17.18 -28.68 -2.40
CA MET A 648 -17.97 -27.53 -1.96
C MET A 648 -18.94 -27.95 -0.86
N VAL A 649 -19.18 -27.10 0.13
CA VAL A 649 -20.08 -27.39 1.25
C VAL A 649 -21.09 -26.27 1.35
N TYR A 650 -22.36 -26.60 1.23
CA TYR A 650 -23.47 -25.66 1.35
C TYR A 650 -24.25 -25.92 2.63
N GLN A 651 -24.64 -24.88 3.35
CA GLN A 651 -25.55 -24.95 4.49
C GLN A 651 -26.93 -25.38 3.99
N ALA A 652 -27.45 -26.53 4.43
CA ALA A 652 -28.72 -27.06 3.93
C ALA A 652 -29.90 -26.12 4.22
N ARG A 653 -29.84 -25.40 5.34
CA ARG A 653 -30.90 -24.49 5.76
C ARG A 653 -31.02 -23.23 4.91
N THR A 654 -29.88 -22.63 4.55
CA THR A 654 -29.82 -21.28 3.96
C THR A 654 -29.32 -21.28 2.52
N GLY A 655 -28.76 -22.39 2.07
CA GLY A 655 -28.03 -22.49 0.80
C GLY A 655 -26.69 -21.76 0.77
N ARG A 656 -26.23 -21.20 1.90
CA ARG A 656 -24.96 -20.49 2.00
C ARG A 656 -23.79 -21.43 1.74
N LEU A 657 -22.88 -21.06 0.83
CA LEU A 657 -21.60 -21.75 0.65
C LEU A 657 -20.73 -21.53 1.90
N LEU A 658 -20.37 -22.60 2.58
CA LEU A 658 -19.55 -22.61 3.81
C LEU A 658 -18.09 -22.93 3.52
N TYR A 659 -17.82 -23.66 2.44
CA TYR A 659 -16.48 -24.08 2.05
C TYR A 659 -16.45 -24.39 0.56
N ALA A 660 -15.38 -24.04 -0.13
CA ALA A 660 -15.06 -24.52 -1.47
C ALA A 660 -13.56 -24.84 -1.54
N CYS A 661 -13.18 -25.77 -2.39
CA CYS A 661 -11.79 -26.13 -2.65
C CYS A 661 -11.72 -26.75 -4.06
N LEU A 662 -10.79 -26.29 -4.90
CA LEU A 662 -10.50 -26.87 -6.21
C LEU A 662 -9.15 -27.61 -6.20
N GLY A 663 -9.09 -28.77 -6.85
CA GLY A 663 -7.93 -29.63 -6.99
C GLY A 663 -8.05 -30.97 -6.24
N GLN A 664 -7.15 -31.92 -6.58
CA GLN A 664 -7.22 -33.29 -6.06
C GLN A 664 -6.94 -33.38 -4.56
N THR A 665 -6.27 -32.37 -4.00
CA THR A 665 -5.97 -32.25 -2.58
C THR A 665 -7.17 -31.81 -1.76
N CYS A 666 -8.30 -31.46 -2.39
CA CYS A 666 -9.53 -31.04 -1.73
C CYS A 666 -10.33 -32.16 -1.09
N ALA A 667 -9.70 -33.33 -0.88
CA ALA A 667 -10.33 -34.50 -0.32
C ALA A 667 -10.86 -34.22 1.09
N LEU A 668 -12.16 -33.97 1.19
CA LEU A 668 -12.96 -34.47 2.30
C LEU A 668 -12.83 -36.00 2.18
N LYS A 669 -12.09 -36.65 3.08
CA LYS A 669 -11.91 -38.12 3.01
C LYS A 669 -13.27 -38.79 3.12
N GLU A 670 -13.90 -39.09 2.00
CA GLU A 670 -15.00 -40.03 1.90
C GLU A 670 -14.39 -41.43 1.82
N THR A 671 -14.00 -41.97 2.98
CA THR A 671 -13.87 -43.42 3.13
C THR A 671 -15.21 -43.96 3.65
N PRO A 672 -15.77 -45.02 3.03
CA PRO A 672 -17.00 -45.68 3.48
C PRO A 672 -16.96 -46.10 4.96
#